data_AF-A0A419F7A3-F1
#
_entry.id   AF-A0A419F7A3-F1
#
_cell.length_a   1.000
_cell.length_b   1.000
_cell.length_c   1.000
_cell.angle_alpha   90.00
_cell.angle_beta   90.00
_cell.angle_gamma   90.00
#
_symmetry.space_group_name_H-M   'P 1'
#
loop_
_entity.id
_entity.type
_entity.pdbx_description
1 polymer ?
#
loop_
_entity_poly.entity_id
_entity_poly.type
_entity_poly.pdbx_seq_one_letter_code
_entity_poly.pdbx_strand_id
1 'polypeptide(L)'
;MKKWTRNGALITIISTVALLAFASEALAAATIDKNISKNAVWKATRSPYIVSENIVVEEGVTLTIQEGVRVELAPEKSIEVRGKLMAIGSEEKPIVMTAHSAKPWGNLYFTDFSADASFSEDGTFLDGCILNNCIIEKGHGIYVRFGSPLIADCVVRDNVSSGIRIEFGGGRIVRNRIHDNSTAQDPASGNGGGIIAYTDKSVLIADNHIYNNTSEGGRDGGGGVYAYASEGGIIVVRENMIYGNTSSRLGGGIYAYSALLFRNKIMGNSAAKRGGGIYAVESNIQENVIQSNTAEQGGGMFVENSDALSNSIVRNTAQRPEGGGIYYFGSGDVRRNCIASNSAHGTAACGGIYVSGNPEIHQNNIFNNAGYALYVANVADAPDLLATDNFWGTLSEKAILDLIFDWLDNETYGLSLFMPYLQQMEPAAPQSPPQNLLAVATNEGVQLSWDQPGSTAADGHIIYFGTENGGPHGNTMKAGPEKTCMVKGLKPGVQYSFAVSGLRTVGGEERETAHSERVRVLCTGSDESIMPPASLSPRNGDVDVSRRTPLKTVEPEPGARVVATRWQISMSRNDFSTPTLDITTSGEELYALARLPQRLQPTQKYYWRAARRTAKGSWSPWSQPASFITVADNPANLSGPLPAETRLEKRLSPYKIIGNTLVLPKGTLWVEPGVELRIAPGTDLMVQGKLVARGTSAEPIIITRQSAEEWGRLIFADSSEDASVDIMGNYTEGSVLEYCTVEYGNGILVEASSPLIKNCTVAHHADSGIIVRQGGPFIMGNDIHHNAAPTNGGGIYAYTNDIIYIVGNRVHHNHADGEGGGVYAYGYMNTSAIRVEDNTVFLNEATGNGGGIYLSRSSAVSNSVESNRSAGNGGGIYATFGLVEANEVRGNEAAEGGGIYAERNCSLTRNYVAANSAHSGFGGGVYVNFWGMSIENEIFTRNTVTENRAPSEQDNGGVFVVGYLLFEENNIFGNMGSQLYNGNEAEAPPLTTVNCYWGSADENAIAQEILDGDDNPMLSKVTYTPFSPEPLRFD
;
A
#
# COMPACT_ATOMS: atom_id res chain seq x y z
N MET A 1 -30.67 32.97 52.16
CA MET A 1 -31.26 33.34 53.48
C MET A 1 -30.80 32.28 54.47
N LYS A 2 -30.01 32.48 55.54
CA LYS A 2 -29.75 33.58 56.49
C LYS A 2 -28.26 34.00 56.43
N LYS A 3 -27.91 35.26 56.13
CA LYS A 3 -27.61 36.42 57.02
C LYS A 3 -26.45 36.16 58.00
N TRP A 4 -25.25 36.71 57.73
CA TRP A 4 -24.75 38.06 58.16
C TRP A 4 -24.51 38.10 59.68
N THR A 5 -23.42 38.55 60.31
CA THR A 5 -22.32 39.52 60.05
C THR A 5 -21.47 39.50 61.37
N ARG A 6 -20.22 39.97 61.56
CA ARG A 6 -19.65 41.33 61.34
C ARG A 6 -18.24 41.39 61.98
N ASN A 7 -17.40 42.29 61.45
CA ASN A 7 -16.30 43.04 62.08
C ASN A 7 -15.01 42.29 62.48
N GLY A 8 -13.79 42.76 62.19
CA GLY A 8 -13.33 44.04 61.64
C GLY A 8 -12.11 44.57 62.40
N ALA A 9 -11.04 44.87 61.65
CA ALA A 9 -9.81 45.63 61.98
C ALA A 9 -8.73 44.94 62.85
N LEU A 10 -7.59 44.53 62.27
CA LEU A 10 -6.37 45.29 61.90
C LEU A 10 -5.58 45.84 63.10
N ILE A 11 -4.52 45.13 63.50
CA ILE A 11 -3.19 45.71 63.80
C ILE A 11 -2.09 44.74 63.31
N THR A 12 -1.27 45.28 62.43
CA THR A 12 -0.07 44.86 61.71
C THR A 12 1.12 44.60 62.69
N ILE A 13 2.02 43.61 62.60
CA ILE A 13 3.28 43.56 61.80
C ILE A 13 4.13 42.31 62.22
N ILE A 14 4.61 41.55 61.21
CA ILE A 14 5.84 40.71 61.07
C ILE A 14 5.98 39.30 61.72
N SER A 15 6.30 38.34 60.82
CA SER A 15 6.83 36.96 60.98
C SER A 15 5.85 35.94 61.58
N THR A 16 5.48 34.82 60.96
CA THR A 16 6.21 33.88 60.10
C THR A 16 5.19 33.11 59.23
N VAL A 17 5.58 32.80 57.99
CA VAL A 17 4.83 31.97 57.04
C VAL A 17 4.80 30.52 57.52
N ALA A 18 3.62 29.90 57.56
CA ALA A 18 3.45 28.45 57.49
C ALA A 18 2.45 28.16 56.36
N LEU A 19 2.95 28.20 55.12
CA LEU A 19 2.26 27.60 53.98
C LEU A 19 2.60 26.10 54.00
N LEU A 20 1.59 25.26 54.18
CA LEU A 20 1.69 23.82 54.00
C LEU A 20 1.98 23.52 52.52
N ALA A 21 3.26 23.33 52.21
CA ALA A 21 3.70 22.68 50.99
C ALA A 21 3.54 21.17 51.17
N PHE A 22 2.62 20.55 50.42
CA PHE A 22 2.77 19.13 50.10
C PHE A 22 3.90 19.04 49.07
N ALA A 23 5.12 18.82 49.57
CA ALA A 23 6.23 18.40 48.73
C ALA A 23 5.91 17.00 48.22
N SER A 24 5.73 16.84 46.91
CA SER A 24 5.84 15.52 46.29
C SER A 24 7.31 15.12 46.40
N GLU A 25 7.61 14.09 47.18
CA GLU A 25 8.92 13.44 47.12
C GLU A 25 9.14 12.95 45.68
N ALA A 26 10.08 13.56 44.98
CA ALA A 26 10.58 13.02 43.72
C ALA A 26 11.22 11.67 44.04
N LEU A 27 10.61 10.56 43.59
CA LEU A 27 11.27 9.26 43.62
C LEU A 27 12.58 9.38 42.82
N ALA A 28 13.67 8.83 43.35
CA ALA A 28 14.94 8.75 42.64
C ALA A 28 14.75 8.04 41.28
N ALA A 29 15.56 8.43 40.28
CA ALA A 29 15.59 7.81 38.97
C ALA A 29 15.70 6.28 39.10
N ALA A 30 14.86 5.55 38.36
CA ALA A 30 14.88 4.09 38.39
C ALA A 30 16.04 3.58 37.52
N THR A 31 17.09 3.06 38.16
CA THR A 31 18.14 2.32 37.46
C THR A 31 17.62 0.95 37.02
N ILE A 32 17.80 0.64 35.74
CA ILE A 32 17.46 -0.65 35.13
C ILE A 32 18.77 -1.33 34.74
N ASP A 33 19.10 -2.40 35.46
CA ASP A 33 20.35 -3.16 35.37
C ASP A 33 20.12 -4.67 35.12
N LYS A 34 18.87 -5.07 34.87
CA LYS A 34 18.44 -6.46 34.66
C LYS A 34 17.35 -6.55 33.60
N ASN A 35 17.20 -7.74 33.01
CA ASN A 35 16.14 -8.08 32.07
C ASN A 35 14.74 -7.84 32.65
N ILE A 36 13.80 -7.54 31.76
CA ILE A 36 12.37 -7.43 32.05
C ILE A 36 11.75 -8.81 31.83
N SER A 37 11.67 -9.61 32.91
CA SER A 37 11.16 -10.99 32.90
C SER A 37 9.69 -11.14 33.28
N LYS A 38 9.00 -10.01 33.53
CA LYS A 38 7.55 -9.95 33.81
C LYS A 38 6.98 -8.66 33.25
N ASN A 39 5.69 -8.67 32.90
CA ASN A 39 5.00 -7.51 32.36
C ASN A 39 5.25 -6.27 33.24
N ALA A 40 5.73 -5.21 32.62
CA ALA A 40 6.18 -4.01 33.30
C ALA A 40 5.60 -2.76 32.65
N VAL A 41 5.31 -1.75 33.49
CA VAL A 41 4.83 -0.44 33.03
C VAL A 41 5.77 0.64 33.53
N TRP A 42 6.42 1.34 32.60
CA TRP A 42 7.22 2.52 32.89
C TRP A 42 6.35 3.78 32.87
N LYS A 43 6.36 4.54 33.96
CA LYS A 43 5.46 5.68 34.21
C LYS A 43 6.24 6.98 34.32
N ALA A 44 5.67 8.07 33.83
CA ALA A 44 6.30 9.40 33.88
C ALA A 44 6.69 9.83 35.30
N THR A 45 5.95 9.39 36.33
CA THR A 45 6.23 9.70 37.75
C THR A 45 7.53 9.09 38.28
N ARG A 46 8.16 8.16 37.55
CA ARG A 46 9.44 7.53 37.88
C ARG A 46 10.55 7.85 36.86
N SER A 47 10.28 8.78 35.95
CA SER A 47 11.24 9.22 34.94
C SER A 47 12.30 10.15 35.56
N PRO A 48 13.57 10.11 35.12
CA PRO A 48 14.11 9.24 34.06
C PRO A 48 14.35 7.79 34.51
N TYR A 49 14.18 6.86 33.56
CA TYR A 49 14.64 5.48 33.69
C TYR A 49 16.07 5.39 33.14
N ILE A 50 17.04 4.99 33.96
CA ILE A 50 18.45 4.92 33.54
C ILE A 50 18.81 3.46 33.26
N VAL A 51 19.01 3.11 32.01
CA VAL A 51 19.44 1.77 31.58
C VAL A 51 20.96 1.70 31.64
N SER A 52 21.50 1.03 32.66
CA SER A 52 22.95 0.96 32.91
C SER A 52 23.62 -0.28 32.29
N GLU A 53 22.84 -1.30 31.95
CA GLU A 53 23.30 -2.53 31.31
C GLU A 53 22.47 -2.85 30.06
N ASN A 54 22.91 -3.80 29.23
CA ASN A 54 22.05 -4.33 28.19
C ASN A 54 20.86 -5.03 28.86
N ILE A 55 19.64 -4.72 28.41
CA ILE A 55 18.43 -5.33 28.96
C ILE A 55 17.64 -6.02 27.86
N VAL A 56 17.08 -7.17 28.21
CA VAL A 56 16.17 -7.92 27.33
C VAL A 56 14.76 -7.79 27.87
N VAL A 57 13.79 -7.43 27.02
CA VAL A 57 12.37 -7.70 27.25
C VAL A 57 12.15 -9.14 26.81
N GLU A 58 11.98 -10.04 27.78
CA GLU A 58 11.95 -11.48 27.54
C GLU A 58 10.71 -11.90 26.72
N GLU A 59 10.78 -13.08 26.11
CA GLU A 59 9.69 -13.64 25.31
C GLU A 59 8.41 -13.81 26.13
N GLY A 60 7.26 -13.53 25.51
CA GLY A 60 5.96 -13.51 26.19
C GLY A 60 5.75 -12.35 27.19
N VAL A 61 6.75 -11.49 27.40
CA VAL A 61 6.68 -10.34 28.32
C VAL A 61 6.35 -9.05 27.56
N THR A 62 5.46 -8.24 28.13
CA THR A 62 5.15 -6.89 27.63
C THR A 62 5.80 -5.80 28.49
N LEU A 63 6.61 -4.96 27.86
CA LEU A 63 7.04 -3.68 28.42
C LEU A 63 6.16 -2.55 27.84
N THR A 64 5.38 -1.89 28.69
CA THR A 64 4.61 -0.70 28.33
C THR A 64 5.31 0.56 28.83
N ILE A 65 5.61 1.49 27.94
CA ILE A 65 6.18 2.81 28.27
C ILE A 65 5.10 3.86 28.03
N GLN A 66 4.71 4.58 29.10
CA GLN A 66 3.66 5.60 29.02
C GLN A 66 4.19 6.93 28.49
N GLU A 67 3.27 7.77 27.97
CA GLU A 67 3.58 9.12 27.52
C GLU A 67 4.39 9.95 28.54
N GLY A 68 5.28 10.80 28.03
CA GLY A 68 6.16 11.66 28.83
C GLY A 68 7.29 10.95 29.58
N VAL A 69 7.47 9.64 29.39
CA VAL A 69 8.62 8.93 29.97
C VAL A 69 9.91 9.26 29.22
N ARG A 70 10.94 9.65 29.96
CA ARG A 70 12.34 9.70 29.52
C ARG A 70 13.10 8.45 29.94
N VAL A 71 13.79 7.83 28.98
CA VAL A 71 14.70 6.68 29.12
C VAL A 71 16.09 7.14 28.71
N GLU A 72 17.05 7.01 29.62
CA GLU A 72 18.45 7.37 29.40
C GLU A 72 19.32 6.13 29.41
N LEU A 73 20.02 5.85 28.31
CA LEU A 73 20.86 4.67 28.17
C LEU A 73 22.33 5.02 28.33
N ALA A 74 23.05 4.20 29.11
CA ALA A 74 24.50 4.32 29.24
C ALA A 74 25.21 4.00 27.91
N PRO A 75 26.48 4.44 27.72
CA PRO A 75 27.21 4.23 26.47
C PRO A 75 27.25 2.77 26.04
N GLU A 76 27.04 2.52 24.74
CA GLU A 76 26.99 1.18 24.11
C GLU A 76 25.90 0.23 24.64
N LYS A 77 25.02 0.68 25.56
CA LYS A 77 23.96 -0.17 26.10
C LYS A 77 22.71 -0.14 25.22
N SER A 78 22.10 -1.30 25.06
CA SER A 78 20.94 -1.53 24.18
C SER A 78 19.74 -2.07 24.96
N ILE A 79 18.54 -1.86 24.39
CA ILE A 79 17.32 -2.57 24.79
C ILE A 79 17.02 -3.57 23.70
N GLU A 80 17.09 -4.86 24.01
CA GLU A 80 16.69 -5.94 23.13
C GLU A 80 15.25 -6.36 23.45
N VAL A 81 14.40 -6.42 22.43
CA VAL A 81 13.00 -6.79 22.53
C VAL A 81 12.84 -8.17 21.92
N ARG A 82 12.66 -9.19 22.77
CA ARG A 82 12.28 -10.55 22.40
C ARG A 82 10.82 -10.87 22.75
N GLY A 83 10.12 -9.93 23.38
CA GLY A 83 8.69 -10.02 23.69
C GLY A 83 7.95 -8.87 23.01
N LYS A 84 7.16 -8.12 23.77
CA LYS A 84 6.35 -7.02 23.26
C LYS A 84 6.76 -5.68 23.87
N LEU A 85 7.03 -4.69 23.02
CA LEU A 85 7.25 -3.30 23.43
C LEU A 85 6.08 -2.42 22.97
N MET A 86 5.40 -1.79 23.92
CA MET A 86 4.37 -0.78 23.66
C MET A 86 4.84 0.58 24.17
N ALA A 87 5.41 1.41 23.30
CA ALA A 87 5.78 2.78 23.62
C ALA A 87 4.88 3.76 22.86
N ILE A 88 3.88 4.29 23.56
CA ILE A 88 2.85 5.16 22.97
C ILE A 88 2.87 6.50 23.72
N GLY A 89 3.50 7.50 23.11
CA GLY A 89 3.53 8.89 23.57
C GLY A 89 2.38 9.72 22.99
N SER A 90 2.46 11.03 23.21
CA SER A 90 1.61 12.03 22.54
C SER A 90 2.46 13.18 22.02
N GLU A 91 1.94 13.99 21.09
CA GLU A 91 2.67 15.15 20.54
C GLU A 91 3.08 16.15 21.65
N GLU A 92 2.23 16.32 22.67
CA GLU A 92 2.51 17.18 23.84
C GLU A 92 3.52 16.55 24.82
N LYS A 93 3.53 15.21 24.92
CA LYS A 93 4.36 14.46 25.87
C LYS A 93 4.97 13.22 25.20
N PRO A 94 5.96 13.42 24.31
CA PRO A 94 6.60 12.31 23.64
C PRO A 94 7.38 11.45 24.65
N ILE A 95 7.54 10.18 24.33
CA ILE A 95 8.51 9.31 25.03
C ILE A 95 9.89 9.65 24.49
N VAL A 96 10.89 9.86 25.34
CA VAL A 96 12.24 10.24 24.91
C VAL A 96 13.24 9.16 25.29
N MET A 97 13.84 8.49 24.31
CA MET A 97 14.95 7.55 24.47
C MET A 97 16.24 8.21 24.00
N THR A 98 17.21 8.37 24.88
CA THR A 98 18.40 9.20 24.63
C THR A 98 19.64 8.73 25.41
N ALA A 99 20.80 9.25 25.07
CA ALA A 99 22.04 8.95 25.78
C ALA A 99 22.06 9.56 27.20
N HIS A 100 22.53 8.78 28.18
CA HIS A 100 22.80 9.25 29.54
C HIS A 100 24.07 10.14 29.62
N SER A 101 24.92 10.11 28.59
CA SER A 101 26.17 10.87 28.52
C SER A 101 26.41 11.44 27.12
N ALA A 102 27.56 12.10 26.90
CA ALA A 102 27.95 12.57 25.58
C ALA A 102 28.33 11.44 24.59
N LYS A 103 28.56 10.22 25.08
CA LYS A 103 28.82 9.06 24.23
C LYS A 103 27.51 8.38 23.81
N PRO A 104 27.43 7.87 22.57
CA PRO A 104 26.21 7.24 22.08
C PRO A 104 25.89 5.95 22.85
N TRP A 105 24.61 5.68 22.98
CA TRP A 105 24.10 4.37 23.41
C TRP A 105 23.96 3.43 22.21
N GLY A 106 23.68 2.15 22.48
CA GLY A 106 23.51 1.14 21.43
C GLY A 106 22.18 1.27 20.68
N ASN A 107 21.53 0.14 20.39
CA ASN A 107 20.29 0.08 19.62
C ASN A 107 19.06 -0.13 20.50
N LEU A 108 17.91 0.35 20.03
CA LEU A 108 16.64 -0.29 20.35
C LEU A 108 16.45 -1.44 19.36
N TYR A 109 16.66 -2.66 19.81
CA TYR A 109 16.83 -3.85 18.97
C TYR A 109 15.61 -4.77 19.06
N PHE A 110 14.88 -4.96 17.96
CA PHE A 110 13.79 -5.93 17.82
C PHE A 110 14.31 -7.18 17.13
N THR A 111 14.02 -8.35 17.70
CA THR A 111 14.45 -9.66 17.15
C THR A 111 13.28 -10.41 16.50
N ASP A 112 13.56 -11.60 15.96
CA ASP A 112 12.61 -12.64 15.52
C ASP A 112 11.54 -13.04 16.56
N PHE A 113 11.82 -12.91 17.84
CA PHE A 113 10.86 -13.21 18.91
C PHE A 113 9.95 -12.02 19.25
N SER A 114 10.20 -10.84 18.68
CA SER A 114 9.36 -9.66 18.92
C SER A 114 7.92 -9.94 18.49
N ALA A 115 6.95 -9.49 19.28
CA ALA A 115 5.55 -9.55 18.87
C ALA A 115 5.33 -8.62 17.65
N ASP A 116 5.04 -9.19 16.49
CA ASP A 116 4.81 -8.46 15.25
C ASP A 116 3.55 -7.59 15.32
N ALA A 117 3.59 -6.42 14.67
CA ALA A 117 2.45 -5.53 14.60
C ALA A 117 1.36 -6.11 13.70
N SER A 118 0.15 -6.21 14.22
CA SER A 118 -1.05 -6.63 13.49
C SER A 118 -1.98 -5.45 13.22
N PHE A 119 -2.76 -5.55 12.14
CA PHE A 119 -3.63 -4.47 11.67
C PHE A 119 -5.00 -5.04 11.26
N SER A 120 -6.06 -4.25 11.42
CA SER A 120 -7.36 -4.56 10.82
C SER A 120 -7.35 -4.29 9.32
N GLU A 121 -8.41 -4.70 8.62
CA GLU A 121 -8.57 -4.50 7.17
C GLU A 121 -8.43 -3.04 6.72
N ASP A 122 -8.79 -2.07 7.57
CA ASP A 122 -8.66 -0.63 7.30
C ASP A 122 -7.25 -0.08 7.59
N GLY A 123 -6.32 -0.94 8.02
CA GLY A 123 -4.96 -0.59 8.38
C GLY A 123 -4.79 -0.01 9.78
N THR A 124 -5.82 -0.02 10.63
CA THR A 124 -5.72 0.39 12.04
C THR A 124 -4.89 -0.63 12.82
N PHE A 125 -3.94 -0.16 13.63
CA PHE A 125 -3.13 -1.01 14.49
C PHE A 125 -4.00 -1.75 15.53
N LEU A 126 -3.84 -3.07 15.63
CA LEU A 126 -4.57 -3.92 16.57
C LEU A 126 -3.69 -4.32 17.75
N ASP A 127 -2.55 -4.96 17.48
CA ASP A 127 -1.67 -5.47 18.52
C ASP A 127 -0.20 -5.59 18.06
N GLY A 128 0.71 -5.99 18.96
CA GLY A 128 2.14 -6.17 18.67
C GLY A 128 3.05 -5.04 19.18
N CYS A 129 4.28 -5.01 18.65
CA CYS A 129 5.27 -3.98 18.98
C CYS A 129 4.97 -2.66 18.28
N ILE A 130 4.97 -1.57 19.05
CA ILE A 130 4.67 -0.22 18.57
C ILE A 130 5.56 0.83 19.21
N LEU A 131 6.10 1.70 18.36
CA LEU A 131 6.65 3.00 18.72
C LEU A 131 5.76 4.07 18.11
N ASN A 132 5.08 4.84 18.96
CA ASN A 132 4.24 5.96 18.53
C ASN A 132 4.56 7.22 19.33
N ASN A 133 4.74 8.36 18.65
CA ASN A 133 5.09 9.63 19.30
C ASN A 133 6.32 9.52 20.22
N CYS A 134 7.36 8.85 19.74
CA CYS A 134 8.63 8.68 20.44
C CYS A 134 9.72 9.57 19.82
N ILE A 135 10.68 10.01 20.63
CA ILE A 135 11.93 10.66 20.20
C ILE A 135 13.07 9.68 20.50
N ILE A 136 13.77 9.24 19.46
CA ILE A 136 14.92 8.34 19.55
C ILE A 136 16.15 9.12 19.07
N GLU A 137 17.05 9.46 19.98
CA GLU A 137 18.21 10.31 19.66
C GLU A 137 19.52 9.89 20.33
N LYS A 138 20.64 10.29 19.72
CA LYS A 138 22.00 10.18 20.26
C LYS A 138 22.43 8.73 20.57
N GLY A 139 21.89 7.76 19.85
CA GLY A 139 22.28 6.35 19.94
C GLY A 139 22.66 5.78 18.57
N HIS A 140 22.56 4.46 18.43
CA HIS A 140 22.70 3.78 17.14
C HIS A 140 21.35 3.63 16.41
N GLY A 141 20.26 4.13 16.99
CA GLY A 141 18.94 4.17 16.37
C GLY A 141 18.08 2.95 16.69
N ILE A 142 17.16 2.64 15.78
CA ILE A 142 16.25 1.49 15.86
C ILE A 142 16.75 0.41 14.91
N TYR A 143 16.96 -0.80 15.43
CA TYR A 143 17.35 -1.94 14.63
C TYR A 143 16.30 -3.04 14.76
N VAL A 144 15.72 -3.45 13.64
CA VAL A 144 14.76 -4.53 13.52
C VAL A 144 15.44 -5.63 12.71
N ARG A 145 15.54 -6.82 13.31
CA ARG A 145 16.00 -8.01 12.63
C ARG A 145 14.94 -9.09 12.76
N PHE A 146 14.42 -9.55 11.63
CA PHE A 146 13.33 -10.54 11.53
C PHE A 146 11.93 -10.14 12.05
N GLY A 147 11.83 -9.22 13.02
CA GLY A 147 10.54 -8.71 13.52
C GLY A 147 9.86 -7.69 12.61
N SER A 148 8.62 -7.29 12.97
CA SER A 148 7.76 -6.41 12.17
C SER A 148 7.01 -5.34 13.01
N PRO A 149 7.69 -4.39 13.67
CA PRO A 149 7.03 -3.38 14.50
C PRO A 149 6.32 -2.28 13.67
N LEU A 150 5.38 -1.58 14.30
CA LEU A 150 4.88 -0.29 13.82
C LEU A 150 5.73 0.85 14.38
N ILE A 151 6.32 1.66 13.51
CA ILE A 151 7.05 2.88 13.88
C ILE A 151 6.30 4.07 13.27
N ALA A 152 5.55 4.78 14.10
CA ALA A 152 4.63 5.81 13.64
C ALA A 152 4.81 7.14 14.40
N ASP A 153 4.71 8.27 13.71
CA ASP A 153 4.66 9.60 14.34
C ASP A 153 5.87 9.89 15.27
N CYS A 154 7.02 9.26 15.02
CA CYS A 154 8.24 9.39 15.81
C CYS A 154 9.21 10.41 15.23
N VAL A 155 10.11 10.91 16.06
CA VAL A 155 11.30 11.69 15.66
C VAL A 155 12.54 10.84 15.91
N VAL A 156 13.27 10.50 14.84
CA VAL A 156 14.51 9.72 14.92
C VAL A 156 15.66 10.58 14.42
N ARG A 157 16.53 11.02 15.33
CA ARG A 157 17.53 12.05 14.98
C ARG A 157 18.85 11.94 15.72
N ASP A 158 19.87 12.59 15.17
CA ASP A 158 21.19 12.73 15.80
C ASP A 158 21.81 11.36 16.21
N ASN A 159 21.46 10.28 15.49
CA ASN A 159 22.04 8.96 15.74
C ASN A 159 23.34 8.78 14.96
N VAL A 160 24.27 8.01 15.54
CA VAL A 160 25.63 7.77 15.00
C VAL A 160 25.71 6.56 14.05
N SER A 161 24.54 6.02 13.68
CA SER A 161 24.33 4.99 12.67
C SER A 161 23.05 5.35 11.88
N SER A 162 22.49 4.40 11.15
CA SER A 162 21.19 4.58 10.49
C SER A 162 20.10 4.93 11.52
N GLY A 163 19.19 5.84 11.18
CA GLY A 163 18.07 6.14 12.07
C GLY A 163 17.20 4.91 12.36
N ILE A 164 16.76 4.24 11.29
CA ILE A 164 15.99 2.99 11.37
C ILE A 164 16.62 1.96 10.43
N ARG A 165 16.80 0.73 10.91
CA ARG A 165 17.36 -0.37 10.15
C ARG A 165 16.45 -1.59 10.26
N ILE A 166 15.99 -2.12 9.14
CA ILE A 166 15.22 -3.35 9.04
C ILE A 166 16.04 -4.34 8.19
N GLU A 167 16.33 -5.51 8.75
CA GLU A 167 17.03 -6.61 8.09
C GLU A 167 16.23 -7.91 8.24
N PHE A 168 15.82 -8.51 7.13
CA PHE A 168 15.03 -9.77 7.07
C PHE A 168 13.69 -9.71 7.85
N GLY A 169 13.22 -8.50 8.18
CA GLY A 169 12.01 -8.23 8.96
C GLY A 169 10.99 -7.40 8.17
N GLY A 170 9.76 -7.38 8.64
CA GLY A 170 8.69 -6.57 8.04
C GLY A 170 8.51 -5.23 8.76
N GLY A 171 7.36 -4.59 8.53
CA GLY A 171 6.89 -3.50 9.37
C GLY A 171 6.41 -2.27 8.61
N ARG A 172 5.88 -1.30 9.35
CA ARG A 172 5.38 -0.03 8.81
C ARG A 172 6.11 1.14 9.46
N ILE A 173 6.80 1.93 8.66
CA ILE A 173 7.46 3.18 9.04
C ILE A 173 6.63 4.32 8.46
N VAL A 174 5.79 4.96 9.29
CA VAL A 174 4.80 5.94 8.83
C VAL A 174 4.80 7.26 9.58
N ARG A 175 4.66 8.39 8.86
CA ARG A 175 4.52 9.74 9.48
C ARG A 175 5.64 10.16 10.42
N ASN A 176 6.84 9.62 10.25
CA ASN A 176 7.99 9.94 11.09
C ASN A 176 8.78 11.15 10.55
N ARG A 177 9.54 11.79 11.44
CA ARG A 177 10.61 12.74 11.09
C ARG A 177 11.95 12.09 11.37
N ILE A 178 12.69 11.73 10.32
CA ILE A 178 13.95 11.00 10.41
C ILE A 178 15.05 11.89 9.86
N HIS A 179 15.88 12.46 10.74
CA HIS A 179 16.80 13.51 10.30
C HIS A 179 18.10 13.60 11.07
N ASP A 180 19.13 14.17 10.44
CA ASP A 180 20.45 14.39 11.05
C ASP A 180 21.09 13.11 11.62
N ASN A 181 20.74 11.93 11.07
CA ASN A 181 21.40 10.66 11.39
C ASN A 181 22.59 10.45 10.45
N SER A 182 23.67 9.84 10.95
CA SER A 182 24.91 9.67 10.17
C SER A 182 25.60 8.34 10.46
N THR A 183 25.91 7.58 9.42
CA THR A 183 26.68 6.33 9.52
C THR A 183 28.20 6.54 9.56
N ALA A 184 28.68 7.79 9.66
CA ALA A 184 30.12 8.12 9.65
C ALA A 184 30.92 7.41 10.77
N GLN A 185 30.28 7.16 11.91
CA GLN A 185 30.90 6.47 13.04
C GLN A 185 30.63 4.94 13.03
N ASP A 186 29.85 4.45 12.07
CA ASP A 186 29.53 3.04 11.85
C ASP A 186 29.57 2.68 10.34
N PRO A 187 30.73 2.79 9.67
CA PRO A 187 30.80 2.66 8.21
C PRO A 187 30.48 1.25 7.69
N ALA A 188 30.44 0.24 8.57
CA ALA A 188 30.00 -1.11 8.24
C ALA A 188 28.48 -1.19 7.96
N SER A 189 27.70 -0.24 8.50
CA SER A 189 26.27 -0.08 8.23
C SER A 189 25.94 0.92 7.12
N GLY A 190 26.96 1.55 6.51
CA GLY A 190 26.86 2.73 5.64
C GLY A 190 26.11 2.59 4.31
N ASN A 191 25.20 1.61 4.17
CA ASN A 191 24.31 1.48 3.02
C ASN A 191 23.13 2.45 3.08
N GLY A 192 22.71 2.97 4.25
CA GLY A 192 21.70 4.03 4.32
C GLY A 192 21.73 4.90 5.60
N GLY A 193 21.52 6.21 5.44
CA GLY A 193 21.63 7.18 6.55
C GLY A 193 20.35 7.32 7.38
N GLY A 194 19.20 7.51 6.72
CA GLY A 194 17.91 7.64 7.39
C GLY A 194 17.30 6.28 7.70
N ILE A 195 16.96 5.53 6.66
CA ILE A 195 16.34 4.20 6.74
C ILE A 195 17.14 3.19 5.92
N ILE A 196 17.39 2.02 6.50
CA ILE A 196 17.77 0.81 5.78
C ILE A 196 16.60 -0.18 5.86
N ALA A 197 16.17 -0.70 4.72
CA ALA A 197 15.25 -1.81 4.60
C ALA A 197 15.86 -2.83 3.64
N TYR A 198 16.33 -3.95 4.18
CA TYR A 198 16.91 -5.07 3.45
C TYR A 198 16.13 -6.33 3.83
N THR A 199 15.19 -6.80 3.01
CA THR A 199 14.29 -7.86 3.45
C THR A 199 13.66 -8.67 2.31
N ASP A 200 13.33 -9.91 2.65
CA ASP A 200 12.49 -10.90 1.98
C ASP A 200 11.00 -10.83 2.41
N LYS A 201 10.63 -9.86 3.26
CA LYS A 201 9.27 -9.61 3.73
C LYS A 201 8.71 -8.29 3.18
N SER A 202 7.52 -7.92 3.64
CA SER A 202 6.85 -6.67 3.26
C SER A 202 7.20 -5.51 4.22
N VAL A 203 7.73 -4.41 3.67
CA VAL A 203 8.01 -3.17 4.41
C VAL A 203 7.35 -1.98 3.71
N LEU A 204 6.60 -1.20 4.50
CA LEU A 204 6.02 0.07 4.08
C LEU A 204 6.77 1.25 4.68
N ILE A 205 7.26 2.15 3.83
CA ILE A 205 7.81 3.46 4.19
C ILE A 205 6.88 4.53 3.60
N ALA A 206 6.01 5.13 4.41
CA ALA A 206 5.03 6.10 3.91
C ALA A 206 4.87 7.38 4.74
N ASP A 207 4.58 8.49 4.07
CA ASP A 207 4.25 9.77 4.70
C ASP A 207 5.33 10.33 5.64
N ASN A 208 6.59 9.90 5.48
CA ASN A 208 7.69 10.34 6.33
C ASN A 208 8.37 11.61 5.79
N HIS A 209 8.95 12.37 6.70
CA HIS A 209 9.94 13.42 6.39
C HIS A 209 11.34 12.88 6.70
N ILE A 210 12.13 12.63 5.66
CA ILE A 210 13.47 12.02 5.77
C ILE A 210 14.48 13.03 5.23
N TYR A 211 15.25 13.68 6.12
CA TYR A 211 16.09 14.79 5.69
C TYR A 211 17.41 14.96 6.43
N ASN A 212 18.39 15.56 5.76
CA ASN A 212 19.74 15.80 6.30
C ASN A 212 20.43 14.54 6.87
N ASN A 213 20.04 13.35 6.43
CA ASN A 213 20.74 12.13 6.82
C ASN A 213 21.95 11.91 5.92
N THR A 214 22.99 11.29 6.49
CA THR A 214 24.27 11.08 5.82
C THR A 214 24.67 9.61 5.82
N SER A 215 24.83 9.05 4.63
CA SER A 215 25.36 7.69 4.41
C SER A 215 26.84 7.76 4.04
N GLU A 216 27.70 7.52 5.03
CA GLU A 216 29.15 7.39 4.90
C GLU A 216 29.59 5.93 5.13
N GLY A 217 30.39 5.38 4.22
CA GLY A 217 30.82 3.98 4.26
C GLY A 217 29.97 3.07 3.38
N GLY A 218 30.02 1.74 3.60
CA GLY A 218 29.21 0.75 2.87
C GLY A 218 29.70 0.35 1.47
N ARG A 219 29.06 -0.71 0.93
CA ARG A 219 29.23 -1.16 -0.47
C ARG A 219 28.30 -0.40 -1.43
N ASP A 220 27.17 0.07 -0.93
CA ASP A 220 26.15 0.79 -1.68
C ASP A 220 25.93 2.20 -1.08
N GLY A 221 24.79 2.85 -1.33
CA GLY A 221 24.45 4.07 -0.59
C GLY A 221 23.04 4.57 -0.86
N GLY A 222 22.30 4.88 0.20
CA GLY A 222 20.97 5.48 0.23
C GLY A 222 20.93 6.57 1.30
N GLY A 223 21.28 7.81 0.96
CA GLY A 223 21.47 8.89 1.95
C GLY A 223 20.24 9.06 2.85
N GLY A 224 19.04 9.11 2.25
CA GLY A 224 17.77 9.07 2.95
C GLY A 224 17.31 7.63 3.20
N VAL A 225 17.11 6.85 2.13
CA VAL A 225 16.54 5.49 2.18
C VAL A 225 17.39 4.52 1.37
N TYR A 226 17.70 3.37 1.96
CA TYR A 226 18.20 2.19 1.27
C TYR A 226 17.11 1.12 1.28
N ALA A 227 16.48 0.88 0.14
CA ALA A 227 15.40 -0.09 -0.06
C ALA A 227 15.88 -1.23 -0.95
N TYR A 228 16.10 -2.40 -0.35
CA TYR A 228 16.56 -3.60 -1.05
C TYR A 228 15.62 -4.76 -0.74
N ALA A 229 14.77 -5.13 -1.71
CA ALA A 229 13.92 -6.29 -1.60
C ALA A 229 14.67 -7.53 -2.13
N SER A 230 14.90 -8.52 -1.27
CA SER A 230 15.45 -9.83 -1.65
C SER A 230 14.32 -10.84 -1.88
N GLU A 231 14.56 -11.87 -2.70
CA GLU A 231 13.73 -13.06 -2.93
C GLU A 231 12.31 -13.05 -2.31
N GLY A 232 11.32 -12.53 -3.05
CA GLY A 232 9.91 -12.52 -2.63
C GLY A 232 9.48 -11.36 -1.73
N GLY A 233 10.42 -10.55 -1.24
CA GLY A 233 10.15 -9.34 -0.46
C GLY A 233 9.50 -8.22 -1.27
N ILE A 234 8.78 -7.34 -0.57
CA ILE A 234 8.11 -6.18 -1.17
C ILE A 234 8.42 -4.95 -0.33
N ILE A 235 9.22 -4.03 -0.88
CA ILE A 235 9.47 -2.73 -0.24
C ILE A 235 8.76 -1.65 -1.01
N VAL A 236 7.96 -0.88 -0.29
CA VAL A 236 7.22 0.23 -0.87
C VAL A 236 7.55 1.52 -0.17
N VAL A 237 8.05 2.46 -0.96
CA VAL A 237 8.38 3.81 -0.55
C VAL A 237 7.38 4.75 -1.21
N ARG A 238 6.44 5.31 -0.44
CA ARG A 238 5.41 6.20 -1.01
C ARG A 238 5.10 7.45 -0.22
N GLU A 239 4.71 8.52 -0.91
CA GLU A 239 4.22 9.76 -0.28
C GLU A 239 5.21 10.38 0.73
N ASN A 240 6.52 10.07 0.61
CA ASN A 240 7.53 10.62 1.52
C ASN A 240 8.10 11.94 0.99
N MET A 241 8.50 12.82 1.92
CA MET A 241 9.33 13.98 1.63
C MET A 241 10.79 13.67 2.00
N ILE A 242 11.63 13.47 0.99
CA ILE A 242 13.03 13.05 1.14
C ILE A 242 13.94 14.16 0.62
N TYR A 243 14.62 14.89 1.51
CA TYR A 243 15.36 16.08 1.09
C TYR A 243 16.66 16.36 1.85
N GLY A 244 17.64 16.97 1.18
CA GLY A 244 18.90 17.35 1.82
C GLY A 244 19.75 16.19 2.33
N ASN A 245 19.45 14.94 1.95
CA ASN A 245 20.23 13.78 2.36
C ASN A 245 21.47 13.63 1.48
N THR A 246 22.53 13.05 2.04
CA THR A 246 23.82 12.90 1.37
C THR A 246 24.30 11.46 1.43
N SER A 247 24.85 10.95 0.33
CA SER A 247 25.50 9.65 0.25
C SER A 247 26.90 9.76 -0.35
N SER A 248 27.86 9.09 0.29
CA SER A 248 29.25 8.99 -0.21
C SER A 248 29.40 8.09 -1.44
N ARG A 249 28.33 7.42 -1.89
CA ARG A 249 28.36 6.48 -3.04
C ARG A 249 27.20 6.69 -4.00
N LEU A 250 26.09 6.00 -3.79
CA LEU A 250 24.92 5.96 -4.68
C LEU A 250 23.72 6.63 -4.01
N GLY A 251 22.64 6.91 -4.74
CA GLY A 251 21.32 7.19 -4.16
C GLY A 251 21.30 8.24 -3.06
N GLY A 252 21.50 9.52 -3.40
CA GLY A 252 21.58 10.58 -2.39
C GLY A 252 20.29 10.69 -1.58
N GLY A 253 19.15 10.60 -2.25
CA GLY A 253 17.84 10.42 -1.61
C GLY A 253 17.54 8.95 -1.34
N ILE A 254 17.44 8.16 -2.41
CA ILE A 254 17.02 6.76 -2.37
C ILE A 254 17.98 5.87 -3.14
N TYR A 255 18.33 4.72 -2.56
CA TYR A 255 18.79 3.54 -3.29
C TYR A 255 17.69 2.50 -3.29
N ALA A 256 17.38 1.94 -4.45
CA ALA A 256 16.31 0.99 -4.66
C ALA A 256 16.79 -0.23 -5.45
N TYR A 257 16.47 -1.42 -4.93
CA TYR A 257 16.61 -2.70 -5.62
C TYR A 257 15.30 -3.47 -5.48
N SER A 258 14.67 -3.81 -6.61
CA SER A 258 13.36 -4.48 -6.65
C SER A 258 12.29 -3.80 -5.78
N ALA A 259 12.28 -2.46 -5.74
CA ALA A 259 11.39 -1.68 -4.90
C ALA A 259 10.34 -0.90 -5.71
N LEU A 260 9.21 -0.60 -5.06
CA LEU A 260 8.15 0.24 -5.61
C LEU A 260 8.28 1.65 -5.03
N LEU A 261 8.59 2.63 -5.89
CA LEU A 261 8.76 4.04 -5.52
C LEU A 261 7.63 4.87 -6.11
N PHE A 262 6.72 5.35 -5.27
CA PHE A 262 5.49 6.00 -5.73
C PHE A 262 5.19 7.34 -5.04
N ARG A 263 4.96 8.42 -5.79
CA ARG A 263 4.51 9.72 -5.24
C ARG A 263 5.41 10.32 -4.16
N ASN A 264 6.72 10.06 -4.20
CA ASN A 264 7.67 10.69 -3.30
C ASN A 264 8.13 12.05 -3.83
N LYS A 265 8.42 12.97 -2.91
CA LYS A 265 9.08 14.25 -3.20
C LYS A 265 10.55 14.17 -2.79
N ILE A 266 11.43 13.99 -3.75
CA ILE A 266 12.87 13.73 -3.58
C ILE A 266 13.65 14.96 -4.04
N MET A 267 14.05 15.80 -3.09
CA MET A 267 14.51 17.17 -3.38
C MET A 267 15.86 17.52 -2.76
N GLY A 268 16.79 18.06 -3.55
CA GLY A 268 18.03 18.63 -2.98
C GLY A 268 18.93 17.61 -2.30
N ASN A 269 18.87 16.34 -2.69
CA ASN A 269 19.74 15.29 -2.18
C ASN A 269 21.03 15.19 -3.01
N SER A 270 22.08 14.62 -2.44
CA SER A 270 23.37 14.50 -3.13
C SER A 270 24.02 13.12 -2.98
N ALA A 271 24.55 12.58 -4.08
CA ALA A 271 25.38 11.38 -4.08
C ALA A 271 26.76 11.70 -4.66
N ALA A 272 27.83 11.14 -4.09
CA ALA A 272 29.18 11.38 -4.62
C ALA A 272 29.42 10.70 -5.98
N LYS A 273 28.67 9.65 -6.35
CA LYS A 273 28.84 8.93 -7.63
C LYS A 273 27.60 8.97 -8.51
N ARG A 274 26.53 8.27 -8.15
CA ARG A 274 25.40 8.05 -9.07
C ARG A 274 24.05 8.21 -8.39
N GLY A 275 23.09 8.80 -9.10
CA GLY A 275 21.71 8.89 -8.63
C GLY A 275 21.57 9.87 -7.48
N GLY A 276 21.70 11.17 -7.75
CA GLY A 276 21.64 12.18 -6.69
C GLY A 276 20.30 12.15 -5.95
N GLY A 277 19.21 12.00 -6.70
CA GLY A 277 17.89 11.71 -6.16
C GLY A 277 17.72 10.22 -5.91
N ILE A 278 17.77 9.42 -6.97
CA ILE A 278 17.49 7.97 -6.95
C ILE A 278 18.61 7.19 -7.66
N TYR A 279 19.08 6.12 -7.05
CA TYR A 279 19.75 5.01 -7.74
C TYR A 279 18.82 3.80 -7.70
N ALA A 280 18.44 3.25 -8.85
CA ALA A 280 17.45 2.18 -8.92
C ALA A 280 17.88 1.03 -9.83
N VAL A 281 17.61 -0.20 -9.38
CA VAL A 281 17.82 -1.46 -10.08
C VAL A 281 16.55 -2.30 -10.01
N GLU A 282 16.09 -2.85 -11.13
CA GLU A 282 14.92 -3.74 -11.20
C GLU A 282 13.67 -3.21 -10.47
N SER A 283 13.49 -1.89 -10.44
CA SER A 283 12.50 -1.19 -9.62
C SER A 283 11.42 -0.52 -10.48
N ASN A 284 10.28 -0.20 -9.88
CA ASN A 284 9.24 0.61 -10.52
C ASN A 284 9.21 2.00 -9.89
N ILE A 285 9.45 3.02 -10.71
CA ILE A 285 9.57 4.40 -10.28
C ILE A 285 8.46 5.19 -10.93
N GLN A 286 7.41 5.50 -10.15
CA GLN A 286 6.20 6.11 -10.69
C GLN A 286 5.73 7.35 -9.93
N GLU A 287 5.31 8.38 -10.66
CA GLU A 287 4.63 9.57 -10.09
C GLU A 287 5.46 10.35 -9.05
N ASN A 288 6.79 10.22 -9.08
CA ASN A 288 7.66 10.93 -8.13
C ASN A 288 8.03 12.34 -8.63
N VAL A 289 8.27 13.26 -7.69
CA VAL A 289 8.89 14.56 -7.94
C VAL A 289 10.36 14.49 -7.54
N ILE A 290 11.25 14.57 -8.53
CA ILE A 290 12.71 14.42 -8.37
C ILE A 290 13.35 15.73 -8.81
N GLN A 291 13.71 16.56 -7.83
CA GLN A 291 14.09 17.94 -8.09
C GLN A 291 15.39 18.38 -7.40
N SER A 292 16.23 19.13 -8.13
CA SER A 292 17.41 19.79 -7.54
C SER A 292 18.40 18.84 -6.87
N ASN A 293 18.42 17.58 -7.25
CA ASN A 293 19.37 16.61 -6.74
C ASN A 293 20.69 16.66 -7.52
N THR A 294 21.79 16.23 -6.90
CA THR A 294 23.13 16.33 -7.48
C THR A 294 23.95 15.05 -7.33
N ALA A 295 24.57 14.58 -8.42
CA ALA A 295 25.55 13.49 -8.38
C ALA A 295 26.67 13.66 -9.42
N GLU A 296 27.70 12.81 -9.43
CA GLU A 296 28.63 12.77 -10.56
C GLU A 296 27.90 12.40 -11.86
N GLN A 297 27.07 11.35 -11.82
CA GLN A 297 26.27 10.85 -12.95
C GLN A 297 24.82 10.64 -12.51
N GLY A 298 23.85 10.89 -13.39
CA GLY A 298 22.44 10.70 -13.03
C GLY A 298 22.02 11.64 -11.89
N GLY A 299 22.13 12.95 -12.09
CA GLY A 299 21.88 13.95 -11.05
C GLY A 299 20.51 13.77 -10.39
N GLY A 300 19.47 13.56 -11.20
CA GLY A 300 18.15 13.15 -10.74
C GLY A 300 18.12 11.67 -10.43
N MET A 301 18.37 10.85 -11.45
CA MET A 301 18.25 9.40 -11.38
C MET A 301 19.40 8.69 -12.09
N PHE A 302 19.87 7.60 -11.49
CA PHE A 302 20.60 6.54 -12.17
C PHE A 302 19.73 5.28 -12.14
N VAL A 303 19.45 4.70 -13.31
CA VAL A 303 18.42 3.68 -13.48
C VAL A 303 19.01 2.48 -14.22
N GLU A 304 18.73 1.28 -13.73
CA GLU A 304 19.14 0.01 -14.33
C GLU A 304 17.98 -0.97 -14.38
N ASN A 305 17.62 -1.46 -15.57
CA ASN A 305 16.55 -2.46 -15.75
C ASN A 305 15.24 -2.12 -15.03
N SER A 306 14.85 -0.84 -15.00
CA SER A 306 13.77 -0.33 -14.14
C SER A 306 12.88 0.63 -14.90
N ASP A 307 11.58 0.58 -14.66
CA ASP A 307 10.64 1.48 -15.33
C ASP A 307 10.63 2.86 -14.66
N ALA A 308 10.61 3.91 -15.48
CA ALA A 308 10.46 5.29 -15.06
C ALA A 308 9.20 5.88 -15.69
N LEU A 309 8.12 5.94 -14.90
CA LEU A 309 6.78 6.23 -15.39
C LEU A 309 6.20 7.49 -14.75
N SER A 310 5.76 8.46 -15.57
CA SER A 310 4.99 9.61 -15.06
C SER A 310 5.68 10.42 -13.96
N ASN A 311 7.03 10.50 -13.97
CA ASN A 311 7.80 11.26 -12.98
C ASN A 311 8.05 12.70 -13.44
N SER A 312 8.21 13.61 -12.47
CA SER A 312 8.68 14.98 -12.69
C SER A 312 10.15 15.08 -12.31
N ILE A 313 11.05 15.12 -13.30
CA ILE A 313 12.50 15.07 -13.13
C ILE A 313 13.09 16.41 -13.57
N VAL A 314 13.29 17.31 -12.60
CA VAL A 314 13.46 18.73 -12.92
C VAL A 314 14.61 19.38 -12.16
N ARG A 315 15.45 20.17 -12.86
CA ARG A 315 16.55 20.95 -12.26
C ARG A 315 17.58 20.13 -11.49
N ASN A 316 17.78 18.87 -11.85
CA ASN A 316 18.84 18.05 -11.28
C ASN A 316 20.17 18.29 -11.99
N THR A 317 21.28 18.05 -11.31
CA THR A 317 22.62 18.37 -11.81
C THR A 317 23.57 17.18 -11.74
N ALA A 318 24.14 16.81 -12.88
CA ALA A 318 25.29 15.90 -12.94
C ALA A 318 26.61 16.70 -12.99
N GLN A 319 27.60 16.30 -12.20
CA GLN A 319 28.92 16.94 -12.18
C GLN A 319 29.83 16.47 -13.33
N ARG A 320 29.40 15.44 -14.07
CA ARG A 320 30.02 14.94 -15.29
C ARG A 320 29.03 15.01 -16.46
N PRO A 321 29.45 14.69 -17.70
CA PRO A 321 28.57 14.80 -18.87
C PRO A 321 27.37 13.86 -18.82
N GLU A 322 27.40 12.83 -17.98
CA GLU A 322 26.44 11.73 -18.05
C GLU A 322 25.17 11.97 -17.20
N GLY A 323 24.15 12.55 -17.84
CA GLY A 323 22.75 12.51 -17.41
C GLY A 323 22.43 13.41 -16.22
N GLY A 324 22.12 14.69 -16.47
CA GLY A 324 21.63 15.60 -15.43
C GLY A 324 20.31 15.12 -14.83
N GLY A 325 19.35 14.76 -15.68
CA GLY A 325 18.06 14.20 -15.31
C GLY A 325 18.16 12.71 -15.04
N ILE A 326 18.45 11.93 -16.09
CA ILE A 326 18.51 10.46 -16.03
C ILE A 326 19.82 9.97 -16.65
N TYR A 327 20.52 9.09 -15.94
CA TYR A 327 21.43 8.12 -16.54
C TYR A 327 20.72 6.78 -16.58
N TYR A 328 20.62 6.17 -17.75
CA TYR A 328 19.92 4.90 -17.94
C TYR A 328 20.87 3.79 -18.42
N PHE A 329 20.79 2.62 -17.80
CA PHE A 329 21.53 1.41 -18.14
C PHE A 329 20.57 0.21 -18.31
N GLY A 330 20.85 -0.67 -19.27
CA GLY A 330 20.00 -1.84 -19.54
C GLY A 330 18.70 -1.52 -20.29
N SER A 331 17.61 -2.22 -19.99
CA SER A 331 16.30 -2.08 -20.66
C SER A 331 15.20 -1.55 -19.74
N GLY A 332 14.03 -1.26 -20.28
CA GLY A 332 12.84 -0.84 -19.51
C GLY A 332 12.13 0.33 -20.18
N ASP A 333 11.05 0.77 -19.56
CA ASP A 333 10.13 1.76 -20.12
C ASP A 333 10.32 3.13 -19.46
N VAL A 334 10.73 4.12 -20.26
CA VAL A 334 10.80 5.52 -19.87
C VAL A 334 9.67 6.25 -20.57
N ARG A 335 8.53 6.38 -19.88
CA ARG A 335 7.35 7.03 -20.46
C ARG A 335 6.62 8.02 -19.57
N ARG A 336 5.97 8.98 -20.23
CA ARG A 336 5.12 9.99 -19.61
C ARG A 336 5.83 10.84 -18.57
N ASN A 337 7.15 10.94 -18.63
CA ASN A 337 7.91 11.77 -17.70
C ASN A 337 7.95 13.23 -18.19
N CYS A 338 8.12 14.15 -17.23
CA CYS A 338 8.57 15.50 -17.51
C CYS A 338 10.04 15.64 -17.11
N ILE A 339 10.92 15.75 -18.11
CA ILE A 339 12.37 15.81 -17.92
C ILE A 339 12.83 17.19 -18.39
N ALA A 340 12.95 18.12 -17.44
CA ALA A 340 13.11 19.53 -17.79
C ALA A 340 14.17 20.26 -16.96
N SER A 341 14.87 21.21 -17.59
CA SER A 341 15.79 22.12 -16.90
C SER A 341 16.91 21.45 -16.10
N ASN A 342 17.22 20.19 -16.39
CA ASN A 342 18.34 19.49 -15.78
C ASN A 342 19.65 19.91 -16.46
N SER A 343 20.77 19.77 -15.74
CA SER A 343 22.09 20.19 -16.22
C SER A 343 23.16 19.13 -16.00
N ALA A 344 24.17 19.14 -16.86
CA ALA A 344 25.36 18.32 -16.73
C ALA A 344 26.60 19.17 -17.04
N HIS A 345 27.76 18.81 -16.49
CA HIS A 345 29.02 19.53 -16.70
C HIS A 345 29.97 18.77 -17.63
N GLY A 346 30.78 19.49 -18.41
CA GLY A 346 31.82 18.91 -19.29
C GLY A 346 31.48 19.02 -20.78
N THR A 347 32.34 18.45 -21.62
CA THR A 347 32.18 18.44 -23.07
C THR A 347 31.12 17.43 -23.47
N ALA A 348 30.22 17.79 -24.40
CA ALA A 348 29.07 16.97 -24.80
C ALA A 348 28.16 16.58 -23.61
N ALA A 349 28.01 17.49 -22.65
CA ALA A 349 27.15 17.30 -21.49
C ALA A 349 25.71 17.02 -21.90
N CYS A 350 25.10 16.00 -21.29
CA CYS A 350 23.70 15.65 -21.47
C CYS A 350 22.93 15.99 -20.19
N GLY A 351 22.25 17.13 -20.19
CA GLY A 351 21.36 17.50 -19.10
C GLY A 351 20.13 16.58 -19.03
N GLY A 352 19.63 16.08 -20.16
CA GLY A 352 18.43 15.24 -20.21
C GLY A 352 18.68 13.78 -19.82
N ILE A 353 18.65 12.90 -20.82
CA ILE A 353 18.77 11.44 -20.66
C ILE A 353 20.07 10.95 -21.30
N TYR A 354 20.95 10.35 -20.51
CA TYR A 354 22.13 9.66 -21.00
C TYR A 354 21.89 8.16 -20.99
N VAL A 355 22.06 7.48 -22.13
CA VAL A 355 21.67 6.07 -22.31
C VAL A 355 22.89 5.21 -22.60
N SER A 356 23.07 4.16 -21.79
CA SER A 356 24.01 3.07 -22.00
C SER A 356 23.26 1.74 -21.87
N GLY A 357 22.35 1.48 -22.82
CA GLY A 357 21.35 0.42 -22.77
C GLY A 357 20.32 0.61 -23.88
N ASN A 358 19.25 -0.17 -23.90
CA ASN A 358 18.19 -0.05 -24.90
C ASN A 358 16.80 0.07 -24.25
N PRO A 359 16.51 1.14 -23.49
CA PRO A 359 15.17 1.43 -23.02
C PRO A 359 14.25 1.88 -24.16
N GLU A 360 12.95 1.68 -23.99
CA GLU A 360 11.94 2.33 -24.80
C GLU A 360 11.66 3.72 -24.21
N ILE A 361 11.97 4.79 -24.96
CA ILE A 361 11.78 6.16 -24.50
C ILE A 361 10.64 6.77 -25.30
N HIS A 362 9.46 6.90 -24.71
CA HIS A 362 8.31 7.41 -25.45
C HIS A 362 7.29 8.18 -24.62
N GLN A 363 6.48 9.02 -25.26
CA GLN A 363 5.45 9.82 -24.59
C GLN A 363 6.00 10.74 -23.48
N ASN A 364 7.26 11.20 -23.57
CA ASN A 364 7.84 12.10 -22.58
C ASN A 364 7.81 13.56 -23.02
N ASN A 365 7.85 14.47 -22.04
CA ASN A 365 8.10 15.90 -22.22
C ASN A 365 9.54 16.22 -21.86
N ILE A 366 10.42 16.34 -22.85
CA ILE A 366 11.88 16.53 -22.69
C ILE A 366 12.26 17.91 -23.25
N PHE A 367 12.62 18.87 -22.40
CA PHE A 367 12.90 20.23 -22.86
C PHE A 367 13.71 21.08 -21.88
N ASN A 368 14.33 22.14 -22.37
CA ASN A 368 15.12 23.11 -21.58
C ASN A 368 16.26 22.49 -20.74
N ASN A 369 16.68 21.25 -21.02
CA ASN A 369 17.85 20.67 -20.39
C ASN A 369 19.12 21.32 -20.97
N ALA A 370 20.14 21.53 -20.14
CA ALA A 370 21.40 22.11 -20.59
C ALA A 370 22.21 21.06 -21.38
N GLY A 371 22.71 21.43 -22.55
CA GLY A 371 23.41 20.50 -23.45
C GLY A 371 22.43 19.60 -24.19
N TYR A 372 22.77 18.32 -24.36
CA TYR A 372 21.93 17.36 -25.06
C TYR A 372 20.69 16.96 -24.23
N ALA A 373 19.56 16.77 -24.92
CA ALA A 373 18.34 16.22 -24.36
C ALA A 373 18.39 14.69 -24.28
N LEU A 374 19.04 14.04 -25.25
CA LEU A 374 19.31 12.62 -25.28
C LEU A 374 20.75 12.37 -25.75
N TYR A 375 21.46 11.49 -25.08
CA TYR A 375 22.80 11.05 -25.47
C TYR A 375 22.84 9.53 -25.53
N VAL A 376 23.18 8.97 -26.69
CA VAL A 376 23.30 7.53 -26.91
C VAL A 376 24.77 7.13 -26.79
N ALA A 377 25.09 6.38 -25.73
CA ALA A 377 26.43 5.86 -25.46
C ALA A 377 26.58 4.36 -25.79
N ASN A 378 25.60 3.79 -26.49
CA ASN A 378 25.69 2.43 -27.01
C ASN A 378 26.74 2.35 -28.12
N VAL A 379 27.38 1.19 -28.30
CA VAL A 379 28.25 0.96 -29.46
C VAL A 379 27.45 0.98 -30.76
N ALA A 380 28.07 1.36 -31.89
CA ALA A 380 27.40 1.49 -33.19
C ALA A 380 26.69 0.22 -33.69
N ASP A 381 27.17 -0.96 -33.30
CA ASP A 381 26.57 -2.25 -33.68
C ASP A 381 25.37 -2.65 -32.79
N ALA A 382 25.04 -1.84 -31.77
CA ALA A 382 23.86 -2.07 -30.93
C ALA A 382 22.57 -1.78 -31.72
N PRO A 383 21.44 -2.41 -31.36
CA PRO A 383 20.14 -2.05 -31.93
C PRO A 383 19.85 -0.55 -31.78
N ASP A 384 19.18 0.01 -32.78
CA ASP A 384 18.75 1.41 -32.76
C ASP A 384 17.88 1.68 -31.52
N LEU A 385 18.17 2.79 -30.84
CA LEU A 385 17.41 3.23 -29.67
C LEU A 385 16.08 3.83 -30.11
N LEU A 386 14.97 3.32 -29.56
CA LEU A 386 13.64 3.84 -29.84
C LEU A 386 13.32 5.01 -28.90
N ALA A 387 13.33 6.22 -29.46
CA ALA A 387 13.01 7.48 -28.78
C ALA A 387 11.79 8.19 -29.40
N THR A 388 10.79 7.41 -29.84
CA THR A 388 9.61 7.90 -30.57
C THR A 388 8.57 8.51 -29.63
N ASP A 389 7.64 9.27 -30.19
CA ASP A 389 6.50 9.87 -29.48
C ASP A 389 6.90 10.75 -28.30
N ASN A 390 8.06 11.40 -28.35
CA ASN A 390 8.47 12.38 -27.34
C ASN A 390 8.24 13.80 -27.83
N PHE A 391 7.97 14.72 -26.89
CA PHE A 391 8.01 16.15 -27.13
C PHE A 391 9.38 16.71 -26.73
N TRP A 392 10.08 17.32 -27.68
CA TRP A 392 11.48 17.77 -27.54
C TRP A 392 11.63 19.27 -27.24
N GLY A 393 10.53 19.98 -26.97
CA GLY A 393 10.54 21.43 -26.77
C GLY A 393 10.57 22.26 -28.06
N THR A 394 10.64 21.63 -29.23
CA THR A 394 10.66 22.27 -30.55
C THR A 394 9.94 21.40 -31.59
N LEU A 395 9.43 22.02 -32.65
CA LEU A 395 8.83 21.35 -33.81
C LEU A 395 9.77 21.31 -35.03
N SER A 396 10.97 21.86 -34.89
CA SER A 396 11.97 21.81 -35.96
C SER A 396 12.75 20.51 -35.85
N GLU A 397 12.55 19.61 -36.81
CA GLU A 397 13.30 18.35 -36.92
C GLU A 397 14.82 18.55 -36.82
N LYS A 398 15.36 19.58 -37.49
CA LYS A 398 16.77 19.95 -37.38
C LYS A 398 17.17 20.28 -35.94
N ALA A 399 16.36 21.07 -35.24
CA ALA A 399 16.64 21.39 -33.86
C ALA A 399 16.49 20.18 -32.93
N ILE A 400 15.67 19.18 -33.27
CA ILE A 400 15.59 17.91 -32.53
C ILE A 400 16.87 17.11 -32.75
N LEU A 401 17.36 17.02 -33.98
CA LEU A 401 18.66 16.39 -34.28
C LEU A 401 19.78 17.06 -33.48
N ASP A 402 19.82 18.41 -33.43
CA ASP A 402 20.83 19.13 -32.64
C ASP A 402 20.72 18.89 -31.11
N LEU A 403 19.59 18.34 -30.61
CA LEU A 403 19.36 18.01 -29.20
C LEU A 403 19.72 16.55 -28.86
N ILE A 404 19.96 15.70 -29.86
CA ILE A 404 20.29 14.28 -29.70
C ILE A 404 21.76 14.10 -30.07
N PHE A 405 22.53 13.41 -29.23
CA PHE A 405 23.87 12.95 -29.59
C PHE A 405 23.83 11.46 -29.87
N ASP A 406 24.05 11.05 -31.12
CA ASP A 406 24.00 9.65 -31.55
C ASP A 406 25.00 9.34 -32.68
N TRP A 407 24.77 8.25 -33.42
CA TRP A 407 25.58 7.85 -34.58
C TRP A 407 25.83 8.99 -35.60
N LEU A 408 24.89 9.93 -35.79
CA LEU A 408 25.04 11.03 -36.74
C LEU A 408 26.09 12.05 -36.28
N ASP A 409 26.26 12.22 -34.97
CA ASP A 409 27.32 13.05 -34.40
C ASP A 409 28.65 12.29 -34.33
N ASN A 410 28.60 10.98 -34.08
CA ASN A 410 29.77 10.13 -33.98
C ASN A 410 29.44 8.66 -34.32
N GLU A 411 29.98 8.20 -35.45
CA GLU A 411 29.75 6.88 -36.05
C GLU A 411 30.16 5.67 -35.17
N THR A 412 30.82 5.89 -34.04
CA THR A 412 31.17 4.82 -33.07
C THR A 412 30.04 4.52 -32.09
N TYR A 413 29.01 5.36 -32.02
CA TYR A 413 27.85 5.19 -31.15
C TYR A 413 26.60 4.73 -31.90
N GLY A 414 25.61 4.19 -31.18
CA GLY A 414 24.33 3.72 -31.74
C GLY A 414 23.43 4.86 -32.24
N LEU A 415 22.53 4.54 -33.16
CA LEU A 415 21.57 5.49 -33.74
C LEU A 415 20.32 5.60 -32.86
N SER A 416 19.72 6.80 -32.78
CA SER A 416 18.43 7.03 -32.13
C SER A 416 17.32 7.29 -33.16
N LEU A 417 16.21 6.56 -33.06
CA LEU A 417 15.00 6.79 -33.85
C LEU A 417 14.01 7.65 -33.04
N PHE A 418 13.90 8.93 -33.39
CA PHE A 418 13.02 9.87 -32.68
C PHE A 418 11.68 10.15 -33.39
N MET A 419 11.45 9.58 -34.58
CA MET A 419 10.22 9.76 -35.35
C MET A 419 9.27 8.57 -35.20
N PRO A 420 7.94 8.81 -35.05
CA PRO A 420 7.29 10.11 -34.95
C PRO A 420 7.63 10.86 -33.65
N TYR A 421 7.52 12.19 -33.63
CA TYR A 421 7.65 13.01 -32.41
C TYR A 421 6.39 13.84 -32.16
N LEU A 422 6.12 14.16 -30.90
CA LEU A 422 4.89 14.85 -30.50
C LEU A 422 4.91 16.33 -30.94
N GLN A 423 3.78 16.79 -31.46
CA GLN A 423 3.58 18.18 -31.90
C GLN A 423 3.18 19.14 -30.77
N GLN A 424 2.92 18.60 -29.59
CA GLN A 424 2.63 19.31 -28.36
C GLN A 424 3.10 18.47 -27.18
N MET A 425 3.18 19.06 -25.99
CA MET A 425 3.51 18.31 -24.78
C MET A 425 2.51 17.16 -24.57
N GLU A 426 3.01 15.99 -24.16
CA GLU A 426 2.21 14.84 -23.74
C GLU A 426 1.31 15.26 -22.57
N PRO A 427 -0.02 15.29 -22.73
CA PRO A 427 -0.92 15.68 -21.68
C PRO A 427 -1.05 14.65 -20.56
N ALA A 428 -0.67 13.38 -20.72
CA ALA A 428 -0.69 12.42 -19.62
C ALA A 428 0.53 12.56 -18.68
N ALA A 429 1.61 13.18 -19.16
CA ALA A 429 2.82 13.41 -18.37
C ALA A 429 2.63 14.53 -17.32
N PRO A 430 3.40 14.53 -16.21
CA PRO A 430 3.40 15.63 -15.26
C PRO A 430 3.65 16.97 -15.94
N GLN A 431 2.97 18.02 -15.47
CA GLN A 431 3.25 19.37 -15.93
C GLN A 431 4.60 19.84 -15.38
N SER A 432 5.26 20.72 -16.15
CA SER A 432 6.51 21.34 -15.69
C SER A 432 6.21 22.36 -14.57
N PRO A 433 7.13 22.53 -13.61
CA PRO A 433 6.95 23.45 -12.50
C PRO A 433 6.75 24.89 -12.98
N PRO A 434 6.01 25.73 -12.22
CA PRO A 434 6.00 27.17 -12.41
C PRO A 434 7.41 27.76 -12.51
N GLN A 435 7.57 28.73 -13.41
CA GLN A 435 8.85 29.36 -13.74
C GLN A 435 8.82 30.86 -13.42
N ASN A 436 9.98 31.49 -13.32
CA ASN A 436 10.10 32.94 -13.11
C ASN A 436 9.23 33.46 -11.95
N LEU A 437 9.22 32.73 -10.83
CA LEU A 437 8.50 33.18 -9.63
C LEU A 437 9.08 34.53 -9.20
N LEU A 438 8.20 35.50 -8.97
CA LEU A 438 8.51 36.81 -8.45
C LEU A 438 7.67 37.03 -7.18
N ALA A 439 8.26 37.72 -6.19
CA ALA A 439 7.58 38.10 -4.96
C ALA A 439 7.78 39.59 -4.70
N VAL A 440 6.67 40.31 -4.53
CA VAL A 440 6.65 41.75 -4.30
C VAL A 440 5.89 42.04 -3.01
N ALA A 441 6.55 42.71 -2.06
CA ALA A 441 5.90 43.16 -0.83
C ALA A 441 4.89 44.27 -1.12
N THR A 442 3.73 44.19 -0.51
CA THR A 442 2.64 45.17 -0.65
C THR A 442 2.09 45.57 0.71
N ASN A 443 1.23 46.59 0.72
CA ASN A 443 0.50 46.98 1.93
C ASN A 443 -0.52 45.94 2.41
N GLU A 444 -0.80 44.87 1.66
CA GLU A 444 -1.77 43.83 2.04
C GLU A 444 -1.11 42.46 2.34
N GLY A 445 0.22 42.34 2.16
CA GLY A 445 0.94 41.07 2.22
C GLY A 445 2.02 40.97 1.14
N VAL A 446 2.28 39.77 0.62
CA VAL A 446 3.23 39.52 -0.48
C VAL A 446 2.48 39.07 -1.73
N GLN A 447 2.59 39.83 -2.83
CA GLN A 447 2.09 39.44 -4.13
C GLN A 447 3.11 38.55 -4.83
N LEU A 448 2.68 37.36 -5.22
CA LEU A 448 3.44 36.42 -6.03
C LEU A 448 2.95 36.45 -7.48
N SER A 449 3.85 36.30 -8.44
CA SER A 449 3.52 36.08 -9.84
C SER A 449 4.52 35.11 -10.47
N TRP A 450 4.08 34.28 -11.40
CA TRP A 450 4.94 33.30 -12.07
C TRP A 450 4.48 33.03 -13.50
N ASP A 451 5.34 32.39 -14.27
CA ASP A 451 5.01 31.86 -15.59
C ASP A 451 4.64 30.39 -15.48
N GLN A 452 3.75 29.93 -16.38
CA GLN A 452 3.41 28.52 -16.51
C GLN A 452 3.98 27.99 -17.84
N PRO A 453 4.85 26.97 -17.81
CA PRO A 453 5.34 26.35 -19.04
C PRO A 453 4.26 25.47 -19.70
N GLY A 454 3.96 25.73 -20.97
CA GLY A 454 3.10 24.87 -21.82
C GLY A 454 1.71 25.44 -22.14
N SER A 455 0.94 24.66 -22.93
CA SER A 455 -0.41 25.02 -23.43
C SER A 455 -1.56 24.55 -22.53
N THR A 456 -1.30 23.74 -21.51
CA THR A 456 -2.32 23.25 -20.56
C THR A 456 -2.31 24.13 -19.30
N ALA A 457 -3.45 24.73 -18.98
CA ALA A 457 -3.61 25.46 -17.72
C ALA A 457 -3.53 24.49 -16.54
N ALA A 458 -2.94 24.91 -15.43
CA ALA A 458 -3.08 24.18 -14.17
C ALA A 458 -4.51 24.39 -13.64
N ASP A 459 -5.03 23.41 -12.90
CA ASP A 459 -6.32 23.55 -12.20
C ASP A 459 -6.19 24.46 -10.97
N GLY A 460 -4.97 24.55 -10.42
CA GLY A 460 -4.63 25.40 -9.30
C GLY A 460 -3.12 25.40 -9.03
N HIS A 461 -2.72 25.96 -7.91
CA HIS A 461 -1.31 25.99 -7.48
C HIS A 461 -1.21 25.76 -5.97
N ILE A 462 -0.09 25.23 -5.49
CA ILE A 462 0.26 25.25 -4.06
C ILE A 462 1.41 26.24 -3.85
N ILE A 463 1.17 27.21 -2.97
CA ILE A 463 2.17 28.17 -2.52
C ILE A 463 2.81 27.62 -1.24
N TYR A 464 4.11 27.41 -1.28
CA TYR A 464 4.93 27.05 -0.14
C TYR A 464 5.61 28.29 0.42
N PHE A 465 5.51 28.51 1.72
CA PHE A 465 6.17 29.65 2.34
C PHE A 465 6.60 29.41 3.79
N GLY A 466 7.75 29.99 4.14
CA GLY A 466 8.30 29.86 5.48
C GLY A 466 9.47 30.80 5.74
N THR A 467 9.87 30.88 7.00
CA THR A 467 11.10 31.56 7.44
C THR A 467 12.30 30.61 7.30
N GLU A 468 13.52 31.14 7.23
CA GLU A 468 14.73 30.32 7.03
C GLU A 468 14.89 29.13 7.99
N ASN A 469 14.44 29.24 9.25
CA ASN A 469 14.56 28.19 10.25
C ASN A 469 13.53 27.04 10.14
N GLY A 470 12.50 27.17 9.30
CA GLY A 470 11.40 26.18 9.19
C GLY A 470 11.31 25.48 7.84
N GLY A 471 12.21 25.80 6.89
CA GLY A 471 12.07 25.40 5.49
C GLY A 471 10.83 26.03 4.82
N PRO A 472 10.72 25.95 3.48
CA PRO A 472 9.55 26.47 2.76
C PRO A 472 8.33 25.55 2.92
N HIS A 473 8.53 24.30 3.37
CA HIS A 473 7.49 23.28 3.50
C HIS A 473 6.67 23.39 4.78
N GLY A 474 6.99 24.36 5.66
CA GLY A 474 6.29 24.54 6.94
C GLY A 474 4.87 25.11 6.80
N ASN A 475 4.57 25.91 5.78
CA ASN A 475 3.22 26.39 5.49
C ASN A 475 2.89 26.27 4.00
N THR A 476 1.64 25.91 3.71
CA THR A 476 1.10 25.82 2.36
C THR A 476 -0.19 26.62 2.21
N MET A 477 -0.47 27.09 1.00
CA MET A 477 -1.73 27.73 0.64
C MET A 477 -2.11 27.35 -0.79
N LYS A 478 -3.34 26.89 -1.01
CA LYS A 478 -3.85 26.65 -2.37
C LYS A 478 -4.27 27.96 -3.03
N ALA A 479 -3.89 28.12 -4.29
CA ALA A 479 -4.32 29.20 -5.16
C ALA A 479 -5.04 28.64 -6.38
N GLY A 480 -5.86 29.48 -7.03
CA GLY A 480 -6.55 29.10 -8.26
C GLY A 480 -5.60 28.97 -9.46
N PRO A 481 -6.16 28.83 -10.68
CA PRO A 481 -5.38 28.70 -11.90
C PRO A 481 -4.68 30.01 -12.30
N GLU A 482 -4.95 31.12 -11.59
CA GLU A 482 -4.27 32.38 -11.83
C GLU A 482 -2.77 32.26 -11.59
N LYS A 483 -1.99 32.88 -12.49
CA LYS A 483 -0.52 32.96 -12.43
C LYS A 483 0.00 33.98 -11.40
N THR A 484 -0.85 34.30 -10.42
CA THR A 484 -0.57 35.31 -9.42
C THR A 484 -1.42 35.07 -8.18
N CYS A 485 -0.85 35.30 -7.00
CA CYS A 485 -1.53 35.09 -5.73
C CYS A 485 -1.04 36.11 -4.68
N MET A 486 -1.93 36.59 -3.83
CA MET A 486 -1.57 37.44 -2.70
C MET A 486 -1.52 36.59 -1.43
N VAL A 487 -0.34 36.49 -0.81
CA VAL A 487 -0.17 35.85 0.51
C VAL A 487 -0.36 36.91 1.59
N LYS A 488 -1.46 36.80 2.34
CA LYS A 488 -1.85 37.75 3.41
C LYS A 488 -1.50 37.20 4.80
N GLY A 489 -1.66 38.02 5.85
CA GLY A 489 -1.46 37.58 7.25
C GLY A 489 0.01 37.33 7.66
N LEU A 490 0.97 37.70 6.80
CA LEU A 490 2.39 37.57 7.08
C LEU A 490 2.85 38.67 8.04
N LYS A 491 3.72 38.31 9.00
CA LYS A 491 4.22 39.27 10.00
C LYS A 491 5.05 40.36 9.31
N PRO A 492 4.70 41.65 9.48
CA PRO A 492 5.51 42.74 8.96
C PRO A 492 6.93 42.69 9.52
N GLY A 493 7.92 43.01 8.69
CA GLY A 493 9.34 43.00 9.08
C GLY A 493 10.01 41.62 9.12
N VAL A 494 9.33 40.55 8.71
CA VAL A 494 9.90 39.20 8.59
C VAL A 494 10.20 38.86 7.12
N GLN A 495 11.38 38.29 6.86
CA GLN A 495 11.76 37.78 5.54
C GLN A 495 11.18 36.38 5.33
N TYR A 496 10.45 36.20 4.25
CA TYR A 496 9.84 34.93 3.86
C TYR A 496 10.48 34.40 2.57
N SER A 497 10.61 33.08 2.48
CA SER A 497 10.94 32.36 1.25
C SER A 497 9.68 31.74 0.68
N PHE A 498 9.48 31.85 -0.63
CA PHE A 498 8.33 31.31 -1.36
C PHE A 498 8.77 30.34 -2.46
N ALA A 499 7.95 29.31 -2.70
CA ALA A 499 7.99 28.46 -3.88
C ALA A 499 6.55 28.15 -4.32
N VAL A 500 6.35 27.83 -5.60
CA VAL A 500 5.03 27.54 -6.15
C VAL A 500 5.08 26.25 -6.96
N SER A 501 4.08 25.40 -6.80
CA SER A 501 3.82 24.25 -7.67
C SER A 501 2.49 24.41 -8.39
N GLY A 502 2.33 23.69 -9.50
CA GLY A 502 1.05 23.54 -10.18
C GLY A 502 0.27 22.36 -9.62
N LEU A 503 -1.05 22.45 -9.63
CA LEU A 503 -1.99 21.36 -9.34
C LEU A 503 -2.75 20.98 -10.59
N ARG A 504 -2.96 19.68 -10.77
CA ARG A 504 -3.80 19.14 -11.82
C ARG A 504 -4.62 17.97 -11.33
N THR A 505 -5.89 17.95 -11.68
CA THR A 505 -6.82 16.89 -11.38
C THR A 505 -6.76 15.85 -12.50
N VAL A 506 -6.30 14.65 -12.18
CA VAL A 506 -6.27 13.51 -13.12
C VAL A 506 -7.00 12.36 -12.46
N GLY A 507 -8.07 11.86 -13.10
CA GLY A 507 -8.88 10.77 -12.53
C GLY A 507 -9.62 11.12 -11.23
N GLY A 508 -9.76 12.41 -10.90
CA GLY A 508 -10.40 12.87 -9.65
C GLY A 508 -9.43 13.13 -8.50
N GLU A 509 -8.13 12.82 -8.65
CA GLU A 509 -7.09 13.14 -7.67
C GLU A 509 -6.29 14.37 -8.09
N GLU A 510 -6.00 15.25 -7.14
CA GLU A 510 -5.10 16.39 -7.34
C GLU A 510 -3.65 15.90 -7.32
N ARG A 511 -2.95 16.10 -8.43
CA ARG A 511 -1.53 15.81 -8.61
C ARG A 511 -0.74 17.10 -8.67
N GLU A 512 0.32 17.16 -7.89
CA GLU A 512 1.19 18.32 -7.80
C GLU A 512 2.39 18.20 -8.74
N THR A 513 2.83 19.31 -9.33
CA THR A 513 4.09 19.38 -10.06
C THR A 513 5.28 19.61 -9.14
N ALA A 514 6.49 19.59 -9.70
CA ALA A 514 7.68 20.09 -9.02
C ALA A 514 7.51 21.57 -8.56
N HIS A 515 8.38 22.01 -7.65
CA HIS A 515 8.35 23.38 -7.15
C HIS A 515 9.11 24.34 -8.10
N SER A 516 8.69 25.59 -8.15
CA SER A 516 9.45 26.68 -8.76
C SER A 516 10.80 26.91 -8.07
N GLU A 517 11.65 27.70 -8.70
CA GLU A 517 12.76 28.32 -7.97
C GLU A 517 12.23 29.18 -6.81
N ARG A 518 13.06 29.32 -5.78
CA ARG A 518 12.68 30.01 -4.56
C ARG A 518 12.99 31.49 -4.67
N VAL A 519 12.04 32.32 -4.25
CA VAL A 519 12.25 33.76 -4.07
C VAL A 519 12.13 34.16 -2.61
N ARG A 520 12.77 35.27 -2.26
CA ARG A 520 12.78 35.81 -0.89
C ARG A 520 12.30 37.26 -0.91
N VAL A 521 11.48 37.63 0.06
CA VAL A 521 10.98 39.00 0.20
C VAL A 521 10.65 39.34 1.66
N LEU A 522 10.82 40.62 2.02
CA LEU A 522 10.49 41.18 3.34
C LEU A 522 9.04 41.70 3.35
N CYS A 523 8.17 41.22 4.24
CA CYS A 523 6.75 41.62 4.27
C CYS A 523 6.53 43.02 4.92
N THR A 524 5.60 43.84 4.37
CA THR A 524 5.38 45.24 4.78
C THR A 524 3.91 45.68 5.08
N GLY A 525 2.89 44.80 5.09
CA GLY A 525 1.45 45.19 5.03
C GLY A 525 0.64 45.49 6.31
N SER A 526 -0.50 46.21 6.16
CA SER A 526 -1.47 46.74 7.16
C SER A 526 -2.95 46.38 6.86
N ASP A 527 -3.73 46.06 7.91
CA ASP A 527 -5.15 45.61 7.89
C ASP A 527 -6.19 46.74 7.62
N GLU A 528 -7.15 46.57 6.69
CA GLU A 528 -8.57 47.05 6.75
C GLU A 528 -9.36 47.03 5.39
N SER A 529 -9.68 45.86 4.79
CA SER A 529 -10.72 45.75 3.73
C SER A 529 -11.49 44.42 3.79
N ILE A 530 -12.77 44.36 3.38
CA ILE A 530 -13.60 43.14 3.40
C ILE A 530 -13.87 42.67 1.96
N MET A 531 -13.49 41.41 1.70
CA MET A 531 -13.48 40.77 0.38
C MET A 531 -14.86 40.22 -0.03
N PRO A 532 -15.13 40.05 -1.35
CA PRO A 532 -16.28 39.30 -1.83
C PRO A 532 -16.22 37.82 -1.40
N PRO A 533 -17.36 37.14 -1.21
CA PRO A 533 -17.38 35.72 -0.86
C PRO A 533 -16.91 34.84 -2.05
N ALA A 534 -16.07 33.85 -1.80
CA ALA A 534 -15.69 32.86 -2.82
C ALA A 534 -16.80 31.80 -2.99
N SER A 535 -17.12 31.48 -4.25
CA SER A 535 -18.10 30.46 -4.62
C SER A 535 -17.58 29.05 -4.33
N LEU A 536 -18.35 28.23 -3.62
CA LEU A 536 -17.94 26.87 -3.21
C LEU A 536 -18.72 25.77 -3.96
N SER A 537 -20.03 25.94 -4.14
CA SER A 537 -20.88 24.96 -4.81
C SER A 537 -22.20 25.60 -5.30
N PRO A 538 -22.69 25.28 -6.51
CA PRO A 538 -21.99 24.56 -7.59
C PRO A 538 -20.77 25.36 -8.08
N ARG A 539 -19.68 24.67 -8.43
CA ARG A 539 -18.44 25.28 -8.93
C ARG A 539 -18.62 25.72 -10.37
N ASN A 540 -17.73 26.59 -10.84
CA ASN A 540 -17.82 27.10 -12.21
C ASN A 540 -17.51 26.01 -13.23
N GLY A 541 -18.49 25.66 -14.06
CA GLY A 541 -18.40 24.64 -15.09
C GLY A 541 -19.05 23.31 -14.73
N ASP A 542 -19.61 23.16 -13.52
CA ASP A 542 -20.23 21.91 -13.09
C ASP A 542 -21.31 21.45 -14.08
N VAL A 543 -21.30 20.17 -14.44
CA VAL A 543 -22.35 19.54 -15.25
C VAL A 543 -23.16 18.58 -14.38
N ASP A 544 -24.31 18.14 -14.89
CA ASP A 544 -25.23 17.22 -14.20
C ASP A 544 -25.66 17.66 -12.80
N VAL A 545 -25.69 18.97 -12.57
CA VAL A 545 -26.06 19.56 -11.29
C VAL A 545 -27.55 19.35 -11.01
N SER A 546 -27.86 18.94 -9.79
CA SER A 546 -29.23 18.75 -9.35
C SER A 546 -30.06 20.00 -9.59
N ARG A 547 -31.29 19.81 -10.10
CA ARG A 547 -32.25 20.89 -10.40
C ARG A 547 -32.75 21.66 -9.16
N ARG A 548 -32.25 21.31 -7.95
CA ARG A 548 -32.50 21.97 -6.66
C ARG A 548 -31.23 22.16 -5.82
N THR A 549 -30.05 22.11 -6.43
CA THR A 549 -28.75 22.21 -5.74
C THR A 549 -28.65 23.44 -4.81
N PRO A 550 -28.11 23.31 -3.59
CA PRO A 550 -27.83 24.45 -2.72
C PRO A 550 -26.74 25.35 -3.28
N LEU A 551 -26.78 26.65 -2.99
CA LEU A 551 -25.66 27.56 -3.28
C LEU A 551 -24.82 27.75 -2.01
N LYS A 552 -23.51 27.55 -2.09
CA LYS A 552 -22.60 27.71 -0.95
C LYS A 552 -21.43 28.61 -1.29
N THR A 553 -21.03 29.44 -0.34
CA THR A 553 -19.81 30.25 -0.35
C THR A 553 -18.93 29.87 0.84
N VAL A 554 -17.64 30.17 0.76
CA VAL A 554 -16.71 30.05 1.91
C VAL A 554 -17.21 30.88 3.09
N GLU A 555 -17.18 30.36 4.32
CA GLU A 555 -17.61 31.08 5.54
C GLU A 555 -16.84 32.41 5.74
N PRO A 556 -17.42 33.42 6.42
CA PRO A 556 -16.67 34.62 6.80
C PRO A 556 -15.64 34.31 7.88
N GLU A 557 -14.45 34.91 7.78
CA GLU A 557 -13.40 34.80 8.80
C GLU A 557 -13.89 35.19 10.20
N PRO A 558 -13.42 34.53 11.27
CA PRO A 558 -13.75 34.88 12.64
C PRO A 558 -13.47 36.37 12.94
N GLY A 559 -14.52 37.13 13.26
CA GLY A 559 -14.45 38.58 13.53
C GLY A 559 -14.92 39.49 12.38
N ALA A 560 -15.15 38.96 11.18
CA ALA A 560 -15.75 39.71 10.07
C ALA A 560 -17.21 40.09 10.40
N ARG A 561 -17.50 41.40 10.51
CA ARG A 561 -18.85 41.90 10.87
C ARG A 561 -19.83 41.88 9.68
N VAL A 562 -20.06 40.69 9.10
CA VAL A 562 -21.02 40.43 8.00
C VAL A 562 -22.40 40.09 8.58
N VAL A 563 -23.46 40.69 8.02
CA VAL A 563 -24.84 40.54 8.54
C VAL A 563 -25.84 40.01 7.51
N ALA A 564 -25.47 39.97 6.22
CA ALA A 564 -26.33 39.43 5.16
C ALA A 564 -25.51 39.02 3.92
N THR A 565 -26.05 38.07 3.15
CA THR A 565 -25.52 37.65 1.84
C THR A 565 -26.62 37.67 0.80
N ARG A 566 -26.34 38.21 -0.39
CA ARG A 566 -27.29 38.22 -1.52
C ARG A 566 -26.79 37.30 -2.62
N TRP A 567 -27.69 36.52 -3.20
CA TRP A 567 -27.45 35.45 -4.16
C TRP A 567 -28.24 35.72 -5.44
N GLN A 568 -27.64 35.50 -6.61
CA GLN A 568 -28.35 35.57 -7.90
C GLN A 568 -28.02 34.38 -8.80
N ILE A 569 -29.00 33.90 -9.57
CA ILE A 569 -28.84 32.93 -10.68
C ILE A 569 -29.42 33.52 -11.97
N SER A 570 -28.71 33.41 -13.09
CA SER A 570 -29.13 33.84 -14.42
C SER A 570 -28.83 32.78 -15.49
N MET A 571 -29.52 32.82 -16.62
CA MET A 571 -29.17 32.03 -17.80
C MET A 571 -28.10 32.71 -18.68
N SER A 572 -27.77 33.97 -18.38
CA SER A 572 -26.73 34.74 -19.07
C SER A 572 -25.57 35.04 -18.11
N ARG A 573 -24.34 34.90 -18.60
CA ARG A 573 -23.11 35.18 -17.81
C ARG A 573 -22.97 36.65 -17.44
N ASN A 574 -23.39 37.54 -18.34
CA ASN A 574 -23.11 38.97 -18.25
C ASN A 574 -24.36 39.80 -17.93
N ASP A 575 -25.53 39.18 -17.88
CA ASP A 575 -26.80 39.85 -17.60
C ASP A 575 -27.49 39.23 -16.39
N PHE A 576 -27.49 39.98 -15.29
CA PHE A 576 -28.19 39.68 -14.04
C PHE A 576 -29.24 40.77 -13.73
N SER A 577 -29.73 41.48 -14.75
CA SER A 577 -30.79 42.49 -14.60
C SER A 577 -32.17 41.85 -14.40
N THR A 578 -32.38 40.65 -14.95
CA THR A 578 -33.58 39.81 -14.82
C THR A 578 -33.22 38.38 -14.42
N PRO A 579 -32.62 38.17 -13.23
CA PRO A 579 -32.10 36.87 -12.85
C PRO A 579 -33.24 35.87 -12.62
N THR A 580 -33.00 34.61 -12.98
CA THR A 580 -33.88 33.48 -12.66
C THR A 580 -34.14 33.42 -11.16
N LEU A 581 -33.14 33.71 -10.33
CA LEU A 581 -33.26 33.82 -8.87
C LEU A 581 -32.52 35.07 -8.36
N ASP A 582 -33.10 35.81 -7.43
CA ASP A 582 -32.42 36.87 -6.65
C ASP A 582 -32.96 36.87 -5.23
N ILE A 583 -32.12 36.56 -4.25
CA ILE A 583 -32.53 36.41 -2.86
C ILE A 583 -31.44 36.90 -1.90
N THR A 584 -31.84 37.48 -0.76
CA THR A 584 -30.94 37.87 0.32
C THR A 584 -31.22 37.02 1.56
N THR A 585 -30.18 36.42 2.13
CA THR A 585 -30.22 35.58 3.33
C THR A 585 -29.47 36.26 4.49
N SER A 586 -29.80 35.85 5.73
CA SER A 586 -29.18 36.31 6.98
C SER A 586 -29.35 35.24 8.06
N GLY A 587 -28.66 35.37 9.21
CA GLY A 587 -28.73 34.36 10.27
C GLY A 587 -27.95 33.10 9.91
N GLU A 588 -28.53 31.91 10.10
CA GLU A 588 -27.87 30.61 9.87
C GLU A 588 -27.58 30.30 8.38
N GLU A 589 -28.21 31.01 7.44
CA GLU A 589 -28.00 30.85 5.99
C GLU A 589 -27.03 31.89 5.39
N LEU A 590 -26.08 32.41 6.19
CA LEU A 590 -25.20 33.52 5.77
C LEU A 590 -24.17 33.11 4.70
N TYR A 591 -23.85 31.83 4.61
CA TYR A 591 -22.84 31.30 3.67
C TYR A 591 -23.34 30.07 2.88
N ALA A 592 -24.57 29.63 3.12
CA ALA A 592 -25.21 28.55 2.39
C ALA A 592 -26.71 28.85 2.24
N LEU A 593 -27.17 28.91 0.99
CA LEU A 593 -28.59 28.82 0.65
C LEU A 593 -28.94 27.33 0.55
N ALA A 594 -29.47 26.77 1.64
CA ALA A 594 -29.62 25.33 1.83
C ALA A 594 -30.56 24.64 0.83
N ARG A 595 -31.50 25.38 0.23
CA ARG A 595 -32.40 24.86 -0.81
C ARG A 595 -32.86 25.95 -1.77
N LEU A 596 -32.80 25.67 -3.06
CA LEU A 596 -33.37 26.58 -4.06
C LEU A 596 -34.91 26.59 -3.96
N PRO A 597 -35.54 27.78 -3.88
CA PRO A 597 -37.00 27.90 -3.73
C PRO A 597 -37.77 27.44 -4.99
N GLN A 598 -37.10 27.34 -6.14
CA GLN A 598 -37.70 26.93 -7.41
C GLN A 598 -36.85 25.87 -8.12
N ARG A 599 -37.50 25.02 -8.91
CA ARG A 599 -36.86 23.92 -9.65
C ARG A 599 -36.33 24.44 -11.00
N LEU A 600 -35.05 24.20 -11.29
CA LEU A 600 -34.41 24.60 -12.55
C LEU A 600 -34.82 23.67 -13.72
N GLN A 601 -34.63 24.10 -14.96
CA GLN A 601 -34.92 23.28 -16.15
C GLN A 601 -33.84 22.19 -16.34
N PRO A 602 -34.13 21.02 -16.95
CA PRO A 602 -33.12 19.99 -17.24
C PRO A 602 -32.21 20.41 -18.40
N THR A 603 -30.99 19.86 -18.46
CA THR A 603 -30.00 20.10 -19.54
C THR A 603 -29.73 21.58 -19.84
N GLN A 604 -29.90 22.45 -18.85
CA GLN A 604 -29.86 23.91 -19.01
C GLN A 604 -28.66 24.50 -18.29
N LYS A 605 -27.92 25.37 -18.98
CA LYS A 605 -26.80 26.12 -18.40
C LYS A 605 -27.29 27.36 -17.64
N TYR A 606 -26.78 27.55 -16.43
CA TYR A 606 -27.02 28.68 -15.54
C TYR A 606 -25.69 29.30 -15.05
N TYR A 607 -25.75 30.52 -14.53
CA TYR A 607 -24.66 31.28 -13.92
C TYR A 607 -25.11 31.85 -12.58
N TRP A 608 -24.30 31.79 -11.53
CA TRP A 608 -24.67 32.31 -10.21
C TRP A 608 -23.55 33.13 -9.55
N ARG A 609 -23.92 34.08 -8.68
CA ARG A 609 -22.99 34.97 -7.95
C ARG A 609 -23.52 35.38 -6.57
N ALA A 610 -22.63 35.84 -5.68
CA ALA A 610 -22.98 36.28 -4.32
C ALA A 610 -22.23 37.55 -3.87
N ALA A 611 -22.81 38.32 -2.94
CA ALA A 611 -22.19 39.50 -2.31
C ALA A 611 -22.52 39.57 -0.81
N ARG A 612 -21.66 40.20 0.00
CA ARG A 612 -21.79 40.30 1.47
C ARG A 612 -22.01 41.72 1.95
N ARG A 613 -22.84 41.90 2.99
CA ARG A 613 -23.09 43.21 3.62
C ARG A 613 -22.55 43.26 5.03
N THR A 614 -21.88 44.36 5.37
CA THR A 614 -21.43 44.64 6.74
C THR A 614 -22.56 45.18 7.63
N ALA A 615 -22.38 45.13 8.95
CA ALA A 615 -23.30 45.76 9.91
C ALA A 615 -23.49 47.28 9.70
N LYS A 616 -22.56 47.96 9.02
CA LYS A 616 -22.63 49.40 8.69
C LYS A 616 -23.29 49.69 7.33
N GLY A 617 -23.74 48.65 6.62
CA GLY A 617 -24.57 48.79 5.41
C GLY A 617 -23.84 48.68 4.06
N SER A 618 -22.50 48.74 4.03
CA SER A 618 -21.73 48.60 2.78
C SER A 618 -21.72 47.15 2.29
N TRP A 619 -22.03 46.96 1.00
CA TRP A 619 -21.87 45.68 0.30
C TRP A 619 -20.45 45.54 -0.25
N SER A 620 -19.92 44.32 -0.22
CA SER A 620 -18.75 43.93 -1.01
C SER A 620 -19.06 44.04 -2.50
N PRO A 621 -18.04 44.03 -3.37
CA PRO A 621 -18.23 43.63 -4.76
C PRO A 621 -18.93 42.26 -4.87
N TRP A 622 -19.52 41.97 -6.03
CA TRP A 622 -20.03 40.63 -6.34
C TRP A 622 -18.87 39.65 -6.54
N SER A 623 -19.09 38.38 -6.20
CA SER A 623 -18.22 37.28 -6.60
C SER A 623 -18.20 37.12 -8.13
N GLN A 624 -17.16 36.49 -8.65
CA GLN A 624 -17.13 36.10 -10.07
C GLN A 624 -18.25 35.09 -10.36
N PRO A 625 -19.06 35.28 -11.44
CA PRO A 625 -20.13 34.35 -11.77
C PRO A 625 -19.63 32.94 -12.07
N ALA A 626 -20.17 31.93 -11.36
CA ALA A 626 -19.89 30.51 -11.59
C ALA A 626 -21.01 29.87 -12.41
N SER A 627 -20.67 29.10 -13.45
CA SER A 627 -21.65 28.43 -14.32
C SER A 627 -21.92 26.98 -13.94
N PHE A 628 -23.08 26.43 -14.28
CA PHE A 628 -23.37 24.99 -14.19
C PHE A 628 -24.44 24.53 -15.18
N ILE A 629 -24.49 23.24 -15.51
CA ILE A 629 -25.51 22.58 -16.36
C ILE A 629 -26.29 21.58 -15.52
N THR A 630 -27.61 21.53 -15.68
CA THR A 630 -28.50 20.60 -14.95
C THR A 630 -28.64 19.23 -15.63
N VAL A 631 -28.82 18.16 -14.84
CA VAL A 631 -28.89 16.75 -15.30
C VAL A 631 -30.09 16.42 -16.23
N ALA A 632 -29.93 15.40 -17.10
CA ALA A 632 -30.95 14.78 -17.96
C ALA A 632 -31.83 13.75 -17.21
N ASP A 633 -32.96 13.30 -17.80
CA ASP A 633 -33.80 12.21 -17.24
C ASP A 633 -33.26 10.83 -17.71
N ASN A 634 -32.95 9.89 -16.79
CA ASN A 634 -32.30 8.59 -17.09
C ASN A 634 -33.27 7.38 -16.93
N PRO A 635 -33.22 6.29 -17.76
CA PRO A 635 -34.23 5.23 -17.78
C PRO A 635 -33.92 4.03 -16.85
N ALA A 636 -34.99 3.41 -16.33
CA ALA A 636 -34.94 2.34 -15.32
C ALA A 636 -34.66 0.90 -15.84
N ASN A 637 -34.54 0.70 -17.17
CA ASN A 637 -34.27 -0.62 -17.78
C ASN A 637 -33.01 -0.55 -18.67
N LEU A 638 -32.15 -1.56 -18.56
CA LEU A 638 -30.88 -1.69 -19.29
C LEU A 638 -30.91 -2.93 -20.20
N SER A 639 -30.33 -2.81 -21.40
CA SER A 639 -30.12 -3.90 -22.35
C SER A 639 -29.17 -3.44 -23.46
N GLY A 640 -28.41 -4.37 -24.05
CA GLY A 640 -27.52 -4.07 -25.18
C GLY A 640 -26.24 -3.34 -24.77
N PRO A 641 -25.51 -2.75 -25.73
CA PRO A 641 -24.30 -1.99 -25.43
C PRO A 641 -24.63 -0.72 -24.65
N LEU A 642 -23.91 -0.49 -23.55
CA LEU A 642 -24.01 0.73 -22.76
C LEU A 642 -23.15 1.86 -23.36
N PRO A 643 -23.60 3.13 -23.30
CA PRO A 643 -22.81 4.27 -23.73
C PRO A 643 -21.52 4.46 -22.91
N ALA A 644 -20.57 5.26 -23.43
CA ALA A 644 -19.21 5.38 -22.93
C ALA A 644 -19.08 5.70 -21.42
N GLU A 645 -20.01 6.45 -20.84
CA GLU A 645 -20.14 6.55 -19.38
C GLU A 645 -21.59 6.31 -18.97
N THR A 646 -21.80 5.27 -18.17
CA THR A 646 -23.11 4.92 -17.60
C THR A 646 -23.02 4.93 -16.09
N ARG A 647 -23.92 5.67 -15.42
CA ARG A 647 -23.98 5.74 -13.94
C ARG A 647 -25.34 5.25 -13.44
N LEU A 648 -25.33 4.27 -12.55
CA LEU A 648 -26.50 3.73 -11.88
C LEU A 648 -26.58 4.32 -10.46
N GLU A 649 -27.60 5.13 -10.23
CA GLU A 649 -27.78 5.90 -9.01
C GLU A 649 -28.74 5.22 -8.04
N LYS A 650 -28.42 5.22 -6.75
CA LYS A 650 -29.21 4.55 -5.71
C LYS A 650 -30.68 4.98 -5.70
N ARG A 651 -30.95 6.28 -5.95
CA ARG A 651 -32.32 6.83 -5.93
C ARG A 651 -33.26 6.25 -7.00
N LEU A 652 -32.69 5.61 -8.03
CA LEU A 652 -33.43 4.99 -9.13
C LEU A 652 -33.42 3.45 -9.03
N SER A 653 -32.78 2.91 -8.00
CA SER A 653 -32.82 1.49 -7.67
C SER A 653 -34.26 1.03 -7.38
N PRO A 654 -34.68 -0.16 -7.82
CA PRO A 654 -33.89 -1.16 -8.54
C PRO A 654 -33.84 -0.93 -10.05
N TYR A 655 -32.71 -1.26 -10.68
CA TYR A 655 -32.54 -1.32 -12.12
C TYR A 655 -32.84 -2.73 -12.65
N LYS A 656 -33.43 -2.83 -13.85
CA LYS A 656 -33.66 -4.13 -14.51
C LYS A 656 -32.75 -4.30 -15.73
N ILE A 657 -32.02 -5.40 -15.79
CA ILE A 657 -31.28 -5.82 -16.97
C ILE A 657 -32.14 -6.86 -17.71
N ILE A 658 -32.79 -6.42 -18.79
CA ILE A 658 -33.83 -7.22 -19.49
C ILE A 658 -33.32 -7.98 -20.71
N GLY A 659 -32.03 -7.85 -21.01
CA GLY A 659 -31.32 -8.57 -22.07
C GLY A 659 -29.82 -8.33 -21.97
N ASN A 660 -29.03 -9.12 -22.71
CA ASN A 660 -27.56 -9.12 -22.60
C ASN A 660 -27.02 -7.70 -22.68
N THR A 661 -26.26 -7.32 -21.65
CA THR A 661 -25.77 -5.95 -21.47
C THR A 661 -24.26 -5.96 -21.55
N LEU A 662 -23.71 -5.05 -22.36
CA LEU A 662 -22.29 -4.99 -22.66
C LEU A 662 -21.74 -3.61 -22.29
N VAL A 663 -20.77 -3.56 -21.38
CA VAL A 663 -19.92 -2.38 -21.19
C VAL A 663 -18.87 -2.41 -22.30
N LEU A 664 -18.97 -1.49 -23.25
CA LEU A 664 -18.08 -1.41 -24.42
C LEU A 664 -16.62 -1.11 -24.01
N PRO A 665 -15.63 -1.44 -24.86
CA PRO A 665 -14.23 -1.05 -24.66
C PRO A 665 -14.07 0.44 -24.38
N LYS A 666 -13.25 0.80 -23.40
CA LYS A 666 -13.07 2.18 -22.87
C LYS A 666 -14.32 2.82 -22.25
N GLY A 667 -15.45 2.11 -22.22
CA GLY A 667 -16.66 2.55 -21.55
C GLY A 667 -16.59 2.23 -20.07
N THR A 668 -17.17 3.07 -19.21
CA THR A 668 -17.26 2.80 -17.76
C THR A 668 -18.71 2.68 -17.29
N LEU A 669 -19.00 1.60 -16.58
CA LEU A 669 -20.23 1.43 -15.80
C LEU A 669 -19.94 1.71 -14.32
N TRP A 670 -20.50 2.79 -13.78
CA TRP A 670 -20.45 3.13 -12.36
C TRP A 670 -21.74 2.72 -11.67
N VAL A 671 -21.62 2.04 -10.53
CA VAL A 671 -22.77 1.62 -9.72
C VAL A 671 -22.62 2.21 -8.32
N GLU A 672 -23.56 3.07 -7.92
CA GLU A 672 -23.56 3.67 -6.58
C GLU A 672 -23.82 2.63 -5.46
N PRO A 673 -23.30 2.84 -4.24
CA PRO A 673 -23.62 2.01 -3.08
C PRO A 673 -25.14 1.83 -2.89
N GLY A 674 -25.57 0.62 -2.51
CA GLY A 674 -26.97 0.31 -2.25
C GLY A 674 -27.86 0.18 -3.49
N VAL A 675 -27.30 0.20 -4.71
CA VAL A 675 -28.04 -0.10 -5.94
C VAL A 675 -28.35 -1.59 -6.02
N GLU A 676 -29.57 -1.91 -6.47
CA GLU A 676 -30.02 -3.27 -6.77
C GLU A 676 -30.20 -3.43 -8.29
N LEU A 677 -29.52 -4.42 -8.87
CA LEU A 677 -29.62 -4.85 -10.27
C LEU A 677 -30.38 -6.18 -10.34
N ARG A 678 -31.53 -6.17 -11.00
CA ARG A 678 -32.34 -7.38 -11.25
C ARG A 678 -32.15 -7.85 -12.69
N ILE A 679 -31.53 -9.00 -12.87
CA ILE A 679 -31.15 -9.53 -14.18
C ILE A 679 -32.15 -10.59 -14.64
N ALA A 680 -32.63 -10.47 -15.88
CA ALA A 680 -33.58 -11.42 -16.48
C ALA A 680 -32.97 -12.82 -16.65
N PRO A 681 -33.81 -13.88 -16.68
CA PRO A 681 -33.31 -15.25 -16.87
C PRO A 681 -32.42 -15.41 -18.10
N GLY A 682 -31.35 -16.20 -17.98
CA GLY A 682 -30.38 -16.48 -19.05
C GLY A 682 -29.64 -15.27 -19.63
N THR A 683 -29.65 -14.13 -18.94
CA THR A 683 -29.06 -12.87 -19.42
C THR A 683 -27.68 -12.62 -18.79
N ASP A 684 -26.71 -12.25 -19.61
CA ASP A 684 -25.34 -11.90 -19.19
C ASP A 684 -25.14 -10.39 -19.00
N LEU A 685 -24.28 -10.03 -18.04
CA LEU A 685 -23.66 -8.71 -17.94
C LEU A 685 -22.17 -8.85 -18.26
N MET A 686 -21.74 -8.32 -19.40
CA MET A 686 -20.37 -8.44 -19.89
C MET A 686 -19.64 -7.11 -19.83
N VAL A 687 -18.39 -7.14 -19.38
CA VAL A 687 -17.50 -5.99 -19.22
C VAL A 687 -16.31 -6.14 -20.16
N GLN A 688 -16.26 -5.34 -21.23
CA GLN A 688 -15.08 -5.16 -22.10
C GLN A 688 -14.37 -3.82 -21.84
N GLY A 689 -14.98 -2.95 -21.03
CA GLY A 689 -14.40 -1.69 -20.57
C GLY A 689 -14.12 -1.77 -19.08
N LYS A 690 -14.72 -0.86 -18.30
CA LYS A 690 -14.51 -0.77 -16.86
C LYS A 690 -15.83 -0.90 -16.09
N LEU A 691 -15.84 -1.72 -15.04
CA LEU A 691 -16.93 -1.77 -14.06
C LEU A 691 -16.43 -1.25 -12.72
N VAL A 692 -17.09 -0.22 -12.19
CA VAL A 692 -16.81 0.29 -10.84
C VAL A 692 -18.05 0.13 -9.98
N ALA A 693 -18.12 -0.99 -9.25
CA ALA A 693 -19.17 -1.28 -8.28
C ALA A 693 -18.56 -1.38 -6.88
N ARG A 694 -18.66 -0.28 -6.13
CA ARG A 694 -18.10 -0.17 -4.78
C ARG A 694 -19.21 0.17 -3.81
N GLY A 695 -19.80 -0.85 -3.21
CA GLY A 695 -20.76 -0.72 -2.13
C GLY A 695 -20.09 -0.34 -0.81
N THR A 696 -20.86 -0.45 0.28
CA THR A 696 -20.31 -0.43 1.64
C THR A 696 -20.94 -1.55 2.44
N SER A 697 -20.36 -1.95 3.58
CA SER A 697 -20.96 -2.96 4.46
C SER A 697 -22.38 -2.59 4.93
N ALA A 698 -22.71 -1.30 5.02
CA ALA A 698 -24.06 -0.82 5.36
C ALA A 698 -25.00 -0.75 4.15
N GLU A 699 -24.46 -0.58 2.96
CA GLU A 699 -25.21 -0.38 1.71
C GLU A 699 -24.57 -1.19 0.57
N PRO A 700 -24.68 -2.53 0.61
CA PRO A 700 -24.11 -3.38 -0.42
C PRO A 700 -24.81 -3.17 -1.76
N ILE A 701 -24.06 -3.30 -2.85
CA ILE A 701 -24.64 -3.35 -4.20
C ILE A 701 -25.15 -4.77 -4.43
N ILE A 702 -26.41 -4.94 -4.82
CA ILE A 702 -27.04 -6.25 -4.99
C ILE A 702 -27.20 -6.55 -6.47
N ILE A 703 -26.64 -7.65 -6.96
CA ILE A 703 -26.79 -8.16 -8.32
C ILE A 703 -27.47 -9.53 -8.23
N THR A 704 -28.75 -9.58 -8.61
CA THR A 704 -29.62 -10.74 -8.34
C THR A 704 -30.58 -11.01 -9.50
N ARG A 705 -31.24 -12.16 -9.46
CA ARG A 705 -32.24 -12.57 -10.46
C ARG A 705 -33.51 -11.72 -10.40
N GLN A 706 -34.10 -11.46 -11.56
CA GLN A 706 -35.39 -10.76 -11.69
C GLN A 706 -36.58 -11.66 -11.37
N SER A 707 -36.45 -12.98 -11.53
CA SER A 707 -37.54 -13.95 -11.40
C SER A 707 -37.06 -15.22 -10.68
N ALA A 708 -37.84 -16.31 -10.71
CA ALA A 708 -37.43 -17.56 -10.08
C ALA A 708 -36.29 -18.27 -10.83
N GLU A 709 -36.16 -18.06 -12.12
CA GLU A 709 -35.12 -18.66 -12.96
C GLU A 709 -33.79 -17.91 -12.85
N GLU A 710 -32.69 -18.64 -13.01
CA GLU A 710 -31.32 -18.14 -12.91
C GLU A 710 -30.98 -17.20 -14.07
N TRP A 711 -30.20 -16.16 -13.78
CA TRP A 711 -29.60 -15.32 -14.81
C TRP A 711 -28.27 -15.93 -15.31
N GLY A 712 -27.68 -15.31 -16.33
CA GLY A 712 -26.40 -15.73 -16.90
C GLY A 712 -25.22 -15.42 -15.98
N ARG A 713 -24.14 -14.87 -16.55
CA ARG A 713 -22.90 -14.56 -15.83
C ARG A 713 -22.62 -13.07 -15.76
N LEU A 714 -21.87 -12.68 -14.72
CA LEU A 714 -21.09 -11.45 -14.75
C LEU A 714 -19.72 -11.79 -15.34
N ILE A 715 -19.41 -11.24 -16.51
CA ILE A 715 -18.23 -11.60 -17.29
C ILE A 715 -17.28 -10.42 -17.38
N PHE A 716 -16.06 -10.57 -16.87
CA PHE A 716 -14.93 -9.68 -17.17
C PHE A 716 -14.16 -10.28 -18.34
N ALA A 717 -14.30 -9.66 -19.51
CA ALA A 717 -13.62 -10.10 -20.73
C ALA A 717 -12.13 -9.70 -20.72
N ASP A 718 -11.37 -10.20 -21.69
CA ASP A 718 -9.93 -9.94 -21.89
C ASP A 718 -9.56 -8.46 -22.01
N SER A 719 -10.51 -7.68 -22.51
CA SER A 719 -10.41 -6.25 -22.76
C SER A 719 -10.85 -5.41 -21.56
N SER A 720 -11.38 -6.05 -20.52
CA SER A 720 -11.77 -5.38 -19.28
C SER A 720 -10.55 -4.67 -18.68
N GLU A 721 -10.73 -3.43 -18.21
CA GLU A 721 -9.66 -2.70 -17.55
C GLU A 721 -9.31 -3.38 -16.22
N ASP A 722 -8.07 -3.86 -16.13
CA ASP A 722 -7.51 -4.54 -14.95
C ASP A 722 -7.50 -3.62 -13.73
N ALA A 723 -7.86 -4.18 -12.57
CA ALA A 723 -7.72 -3.47 -11.32
C ALA A 723 -6.24 -3.24 -10.99
N SER A 724 -5.94 -2.01 -10.61
CA SER A 724 -4.74 -1.70 -9.85
C SER A 724 -5.13 -1.57 -8.38
N VAL A 725 -4.30 -2.17 -7.53
CA VAL A 725 -4.35 -1.97 -6.09
C VAL A 725 -3.09 -1.25 -5.67
N ASP A 726 -3.22 -0.35 -4.70
CA ASP A 726 -2.06 0.13 -3.99
C ASP A 726 -1.45 -1.03 -3.19
N ILE A 727 -0.27 -0.75 -2.71
CA ILE A 727 0.55 -1.63 -1.91
C ILE A 727 -0.01 -2.03 -0.53
N MET A 728 -1.14 -1.43 -0.11
CA MET A 728 -1.91 -1.84 1.06
C MET A 728 -3.07 -2.79 0.67
N GLY A 729 -3.20 -3.15 -0.60
CA GLY A 729 -4.33 -3.91 -1.13
C GLY A 729 -5.61 -3.06 -1.27
N ASN A 730 -5.49 -1.73 -1.34
CA ASN A 730 -6.63 -0.85 -1.60
C ASN A 730 -6.76 -0.59 -3.10
N TYR A 731 -7.98 -0.68 -3.60
CA TYR A 731 -8.31 -0.33 -4.97
C TYR A 731 -7.88 1.09 -5.35
N THR A 732 -7.16 1.26 -6.46
CA THR A 732 -6.79 2.57 -7.03
C THR A 732 -7.51 2.85 -8.35
N GLU A 733 -7.53 1.89 -9.28
CA GLU A 733 -8.18 2.02 -10.58
C GLU A 733 -8.55 0.66 -11.18
N GLY A 734 -9.19 0.67 -12.37
CA GLY A 734 -9.64 -0.54 -13.09
C GLY A 734 -11.00 -1.09 -12.69
N SER A 735 -11.23 -2.38 -12.93
CA SER A 735 -12.51 -3.02 -12.69
C SER A 735 -12.62 -3.60 -11.27
N VAL A 736 -13.68 -3.27 -10.55
CA VAL A 736 -13.83 -3.64 -9.13
C VAL A 736 -15.26 -4.02 -8.76
N LEU A 737 -15.34 -5.09 -7.98
CA LEU A 737 -16.46 -5.44 -7.12
C LEU A 737 -15.99 -5.33 -5.67
N GLU A 738 -16.53 -4.35 -4.94
CA GLU A 738 -16.23 -4.16 -3.52
C GLU A 738 -17.56 -4.04 -2.75
N TYR A 739 -17.77 -4.79 -1.67
CA TYR A 739 -19.04 -4.82 -0.92
C TYR A 739 -20.28 -5.04 -1.82
N CYS A 740 -20.20 -6.04 -2.69
CA CYS A 740 -21.28 -6.46 -3.58
C CYS A 740 -21.86 -7.81 -3.14
N THR A 741 -23.16 -8.03 -3.34
CA THR A 741 -23.80 -9.34 -3.27
C THR A 741 -24.15 -9.77 -4.69
N VAL A 742 -23.55 -10.87 -5.17
CA VAL A 742 -23.81 -11.45 -6.48
C VAL A 742 -24.44 -12.82 -6.27
N GLU A 743 -25.68 -13.01 -6.71
CA GLU A 743 -26.43 -14.22 -6.36
C GLU A 743 -27.40 -14.72 -7.43
N TYR A 744 -27.71 -16.02 -7.37
CA TYR A 744 -28.72 -16.71 -8.18
C TYR A 744 -28.53 -16.63 -9.71
N GLY A 745 -27.30 -16.50 -10.17
CA GLY A 745 -26.90 -16.61 -11.58
C GLY A 745 -25.99 -17.80 -11.84
N ASN A 746 -25.15 -17.73 -12.87
CA ASN A 746 -24.10 -18.71 -13.19
C ASN A 746 -22.69 -18.26 -12.77
N GLY A 747 -22.59 -17.39 -11.76
CA GLY A 747 -21.33 -16.94 -11.17
C GLY A 747 -20.64 -15.79 -11.90
N ILE A 748 -19.45 -15.46 -11.40
CA ILE A 748 -18.54 -14.46 -11.95
C ILE A 748 -17.50 -15.18 -12.81
N LEU A 749 -17.28 -14.72 -14.04
CA LEU A 749 -16.29 -15.27 -14.95
C LEU A 749 -15.24 -14.21 -15.30
N VAL A 750 -13.97 -14.57 -15.10
CA VAL A 750 -12.80 -13.76 -15.48
C VAL A 750 -12.07 -14.45 -16.62
N GLU A 751 -12.02 -13.78 -17.77
CA GLU A 751 -11.35 -14.25 -19.00
C GLU A 751 -10.17 -13.34 -19.34
N ALA A 752 -8.96 -13.68 -18.88
CA ALA A 752 -7.72 -12.95 -19.20
C ALA A 752 -7.72 -11.47 -18.79
N SER A 753 -8.41 -11.14 -17.69
CA SER A 753 -8.36 -9.83 -17.04
C SER A 753 -8.13 -9.99 -15.54
N SER A 754 -7.85 -8.88 -14.85
CA SER A 754 -7.45 -8.87 -13.43
C SER A 754 -8.33 -7.93 -12.61
N PRO A 755 -9.66 -8.14 -12.51
CA PRO A 755 -10.52 -7.34 -11.64
C PRO A 755 -10.19 -7.56 -10.15
N LEU A 756 -10.52 -6.58 -9.32
CA LEU A 756 -10.53 -6.74 -7.87
C LEU A 756 -11.91 -7.22 -7.40
N ILE A 757 -11.97 -8.36 -6.71
CA ILE A 757 -13.17 -8.91 -6.09
C ILE A 757 -12.93 -8.95 -4.58
N LYS A 758 -13.47 -7.96 -3.86
CA LYS A 758 -13.16 -7.72 -2.46
C LYS A 758 -14.40 -7.57 -1.58
N ASN A 759 -14.42 -8.21 -0.41
CA ASN A 759 -15.47 -8.06 0.60
C ASN A 759 -16.89 -8.25 0.03
N CYS A 760 -17.05 -9.15 -0.94
CA CYS A 760 -18.31 -9.46 -1.60
C CYS A 760 -18.93 -10.76 -1.07
N THR A 761 -20.25 -10.90 -1.23
CA THR A 761 -20.96 -12.17 -1.08
C THR A 761 -21.22 -12.75 -2.48
N VAL A 762 -20.79 -13.98 -2.73
CA VAL A 762 -20.99 -14.69 -4.01
C VAL A 762 -21.70 -16.01 -3.74
N ALA A 763 -22.99 -16.11 -4.09
CA ALA A 763 -23.81 -17.17 -3.54
C ALA A 763 -24.93 -17.70 -4.43
N HIS A 764 -25.35 -18.94 -4.16
CA HIS A 764 -26.51 -19.57 -4.80
C HIS A 764 -26.41 -19.65 -6.33
N HIS A 765 -25.19 -19.77 -6.87
CA HIS A 765 -24.98 -19.96 -8.28
C HIS A 765 -25.19 -21.41 -8.71
N ALA A 766 -25.75 -21.59 -9.91
CA ALA A 766 -25.94 -22.90 -10.55
C ALA A 766 -24.67 -23.44 -11.24
N ASP A 767 -23.55 -22.73 -11.07
CA ASP A 767 -22.19 -23.12 -11.42
C ASP A 767 -21.26 -22.60 -10.31
N SER A 768 -19.95 -22.72 -10.51
CA SER A 768 -18.91 -22.15 -9.64
C SER A 768 -19.20 -20.68 -9.33
N GLY A 769 -19.00 -20.28 -8.07
CA GLY A 769 -19.20 -18.89 -7.65
C GLY A 769 -18.31 -17.91 -8.42
N ILE A 770 -17.00 -18.20 -8.47
CA ILE A 770 -16.00 -17.43 -9.21
C ILE A 770 -15.19 -18.38 -10.11
N ILE A 771 -15.10 -18.06 -11.40
CA ILE A 771 -14.29 -18.79 -12.38
C ILE A 771 -13.19 -17.87 -12.92
N VAL A 772 -11.95 -18.31 -12.78
CA VAL A 772 -10.78 -17.68 -13.40
C VAL A 772 -10.17 -18.65 -14.41
N ARG A 773 -10.28 -18.29 -15.70
CA ARG A 773 -9.67 -19.05 -16.80
C ARG A 773 -8.27 -18.57 -17.15
N GLN A 774 -8.02 -17.27 -16.98
CA GLN A 774 -6.77 -16.57 -17.25
C GLN A 774 -6.85 -15.18 -16.61
N GLY A 775 -5.72 -14.53 -16.36
CA GLY A 775 -5.61 -13.26 -15.65
C GLY A 775 -5.24 -13.43 -14.17
N GLY A 776 -4.85 -12.32 -13.52
CA GLY A 776 -4.40 -12.30 -12.12
C GLY A 776 -5.32 -11.48 -11.20
N PRO A 777 -6.62 -11.82 -11.08
CA PRO A 777 -7.51 -11.10 -10.18
C PRO A 777 -7.09 -11.26 -8.71
N PHE A 778 -7.39 -10.24 -7.91
CA PHE A 778 -7.32 -10.33 -6.47
C PHE A 778 -8.70 -10.74 -5.92
N ILE A 779 -8.77 -11.89 -5.24
CA ILE A 779 -10.00 -12.41 -4.63
C ILE A 779 -9.81 -12.38 -3.11
N MET A 780 -10.35 -11.35 -2.46
CA MET A 780 -10.02 -11.02 -1.06
C MET A 780 -11.23 -10.79 -0.16
N GLY A 781 -11.23 -11.38 1.04
CA GLY A 781 -12.23 -11.04 2.08
C GLY A 781 -13.68 -11.39 1.72
N ASN A 782 -13.92 -12.25 0.73
CA ASN A 782 -15.26 -12.56 0.24
C ASN A 782 -15.92 -13.67 1.05
N ASP A 783 -17.26 -13.69 1.08
CA ASP A 783 -18.09 -14.79 1.58
C ASP A 783 -18.70 -15.54 0.39
N ILE A 784 -18.15 -16.70 0.06
CA ILE A 784 -18.45 -17.47 -1.16
C ILE A 784 -19.16 -18.76 -0.76
N HIS A 785 -20.47 -18.88 -1.04
CA HIS A 785 -21.23 -19.98 -0.47
C HIS A 785 -22.46 -20.48 -1.24
N HIS A 786 -22.85 -21.73 -0.98
CA HIS A 786 -24.06 -22.34 -1.57
C HIS A 786 -24.07 -22.32 -3.10
N ASN A 787 -22.89 -22.33 -3.72
CA ASN A 787 -22.73 -22.45 -5.16
C ASN A 787 -22.57 -23.94 -5.52
N ALA A 788 -23.11 -24.36 -6.66
CA ALA A 788 -23.10 -25.75 -7.10
C ALA A 788 -22.51 -25.84 -8.51
N ALA A 789 -21.27 -26.32 -8.62
CA ALA A 789 -20.59 -26.51 -9.89
C ALA A 789 -20.80 -27.93 -10.43
N PRO A 790 -21.27 -28.11 -11.68
CA PRO A 790 -21.32 -29.43 -12.33
C PRO A 790 -19.93 -29.97 -12.73
N THR A 791 -18.87 -29.22 -12.43
CA THR A 791 -17.47 -29.58 -12.69
C THR A 791 -16.64 -29.37 -11.42
N ASN A 792 -15.57 -28.58 -11.46
CA ASN A 792 -14.68 -28.36 -10.31
C ASN A 792 -14.93 -26.99 -9.68
N GLY A 793 -14.47 -26.79 -8.45
CA GLY A 793 -14.38 -25.45 -7.85
C GLY A 793 -15.73 -24.86 -7.47
N GLY A 794 -16.51 -25.54 -6.62
CA GLY A 794 -17.87 -25.12 -6.27
C GLY A 794 -17.94 -23.65 -5.82
N GLY A 795 -17.03 -23.23 -4.94
CA GLY A 795 -16.86 -21.82 -4.61
C GLY A 795 -16.01 -21.08 -5.64
N ILE A 796 -14.76 -21.52 -5.81
CA ILE A 796 -13.78 -20.90 -6.72
C ILE A 796 -13.17 -21.97 -7.64
N TYR A 797 -13.27 -21.74 -8.94
CA TYR A 797 -12.54 -22.46 -9.96
C TYR A 797 -11.42 -21.58 -10.52
N ALA A 798 -10.17 -21.93 -10.28
CA ALA A 798 -8.99 -21.24 -10.81
C ALA A 798 -8.13 -22.24 -11.59
N TYR A 799 -8.10 -22.07 -12.91
CA TYR A 799 -7.27 -22.85 -13.82
C TYR A 799 -6.53 -21.88 -14.72
N THR A 800 -5.26 -21.61 -14.41
CA THR A 800 -4.51 -20.55 -15.09
C THR A 800 -3.01 -20.84 -15.13
N ASN A 801 -2.29 -20.05 -15.93
CA ASN A 801 -0.84 -19.94 -15.87
C ASN A 801 -0.34 -18.64 -15.20
N ASP A 802 -1.23 -17.79 -14.71
CA ASP A 802 -0.92 -16.55 -14.00
C ASP A 802 -0.80 -16.74 -12.48
N ILE A 803 -0.33 -15.70 -11.79
CA ILE A 803 -0.35 -15.64 -10.32
C ILE A 803 -1.71 -15.10 -9.89
N ILE A 804 -2.41 -15.85 -9.04
CA ILE A 804 -3.70 -15.45 -8.46
C ILE A 804 -3.58 -15.44 -6.94
N TYR A 805 -4.14 -14.41 -6.31
CA TYR A 805 -4.23 -14.28 -4.86
C TYR A 805 -5.67 -14.56 -4.40
N ILE A 806 -5.86 -15.64 -3.65
CA ILE A 806 -7.11 -16.00 -2.97
C ILE A 806 -6.84 -15.86 -1.47
N VAL A 807 -7.18 -14.70 -0.90
CA VAL A 807 -6.72 -14.31 0.45
C VAL A 807 -7.86 -13.92 1.38
N GLY A 808 -7.89 -14.46 2.60
CA GLY A 808 -8.82 -13.98 3.64
C GLY A 808 -10.29 -14.26 3.34
N ASN A 809 -10.62 -15.18 2.43
CA ASN A 809 -12.00 -15.47 2.06
C ASN A 809 -12.63 -16.52 2.99
N ARG A 810 -13.95 -16.45 3.13
CA ARG A 810 -14.79 -17.46 3.75
C ARG A 810 -15.49 -18.27 2.66
N VAL A 811 -15.06 -19.50 2.42
CA VAL A 811 -15.57 -20.37 1.35
C VAL A 811 -16.32 -21.54 1.96
N HIS A 812 -17.65 -21.59 1.82
CA HIS A 812 -18.46 -22.56 2.56
C HIS A 812 -19.73 -23.06 1.91
N HIS A 813 -20.18 -24.27 2.27
CA HIS A 813 -21.43 -24.84 1.75
C HIS A 813 -21.50 -24.89 0.22
N ASN A 814 -20.35 -24.93 -0.46
CA ASN A 814 -20.29 -25.09 -1.91
C ASN A 814 -20.20 -26.57 -2.28
N HIS A 815 -20.68 -26.91 -3.46
CA HIS A 815 -20.71 -28.27 -3.98
C HIS A 815 -20.05 -28.32 -5.36
N ALA A 816 -19.21 -29.33 -5.60
CA ALA A 816 -18.64 -29.64 -6.91
C ALA A 816 -18.91 -31.11 -7.28
N ASP A 817 -19.44 -31.34 -8.49
CA ASP A 817 -19.56 -32.69 -9.07
C ASP A 817 -18.22 -33.27 -9.58
N GLY A 818 -17.13 -32.52 -9.41
CA GLY A 818 -15.75 -32.91 -9.65
C GLY A 818 -14.86 -32.58 -8.44
N GLU A 819 -13.78 -31.86 -8.69
CA GLU A 819 -12.70 -31.59 -7.72
C GLU A 819 -12.87 -30.24 -7.01
N GLY A 820 -12.38 -30.09 -5.77
CA GLY A 820 -12.31 -28.79 -5.11
C GLY A 820 -13.68 -28.23 -4.75
N GLY A 821 -14.37 -28.83 -3.78
CA GLY A 821 -15.74 -28.43 -3.39
C GLY A 821 -15.81 -26.95 -3.00
N GLY A 822 -14.83 -26.49 -2.21
CA GLY A 822 -14.62 -25.06 -1.95
C GLY A 822 -13.79 -24.40 -3.04
N VAL A 823 -12.53 -24.80 -3.18
CA VAL A 823 -11.54 -24.18 -4.07
C VAL A 823 -10.87 -25.24 -4.95
N TYR A 824 -10.87 -25.02 -6.26
CA TYR A 824 -10.06 -25.74 -7.22
C TYR A 824 -8.97 -24.82 -7.77
N ALA A 825 -7.73 -25.03 -7.35
CA ALA A 825 -6.56 -24.23 -7.72
C ALA A 825 -5.56 -25.07 -8.51
N TYR A 826 -5.56 -24.90 -9.84
CA TYR A 826 -4.72 -25.64 -10.76
C TYR A 826 -3.83 -24.70 -11.58
N GLY A 827 -2.53 -24.69 -11.28
CA GLY A 827 -1.50 -24.05 -12.08
C GLY A 827 -1.08 -24.93 -13.27
N TYR A 828 -1.16 -24.39 -14.49
CA TYR A 828 -0.90 -25.17 -15.71
C TYR A 828 0.60 -25.34 -16.07
N MET A 829 1.49 -24.45 -15.60
CA MET A 829 2.93 -24.47 -15.89
C MET A 829 3.80 -24.23 -14.64
N ASN A 830 5.10 -24.54 -14.69
CA ASN A 830 6.03 -24.45 -13.55
C ASN A 830 6.31 -23.01 -13.04
N THR A 831 5.85 -21.98 -13.76
CA THR A 831 5.99 -20.56 -13.39
C THR A 831 4.72 -19.97 -12.78
N SER A 832 3.67 -20.78 -12.66
CA SER A 832 2.34 -20.36 -12.21
C SER A 832 2.14 -20.73 -10.75
N ALA A 833 1.65 -19.80 -9.94
CA ALA A 833 1.36 -20.05 -8.53
C ALA A 833 0.02 -19.41 -8.17
N ILE A 834 -1.01 -20.25 -7.97
CA ILE A 834 -2.24 -19.81 -7.30
C ILE A 834 -1.96 -19.92 -5.79
N ARG A 835 -2.10 -18.80 -5.10
CA ARG A 835 -1.84 -18.66 -3.67
C ARG A 835 -3.17 -18.65 -2.92
N VAL A 836 -3.45 -19.72 -2.20
CA VAL A 836 -4.61 -19.85 -1.32
C VAL A 836 -4.13 -19.60 0.10
N GLU A 837 -4.30 -18.37 0.59
CA GLU A 837 -3.68 -17.90 1.84
C GLU A 837 -4.71 -17.33 2.82
N ASP A 838 -4.58 -17.65 4.11
CA ASP A 838 -5.39 -17.07 5.19
C ASP A 838 -6.91 -17.23 5.00
N ASN A 839 -7.38 -18.25 4.29
CA ASN A 839 -8.81 -18.46 4.05
C ASN A 839 -9.44 -19.36 5.13
N THR A 840 -10.74 -19.19 5.33
CA THR A 840 -11.59 -20.11 6.12
C THR A 840 -12.46 -20.92 5.17
N VAL A 841 -12.14 -22.21 4.97
CA VAL A 841 -12.78 -23.11 4.01
C VAL A 841 -13.50 -24.23 4.75
N PHE A 842 -14.84 -24.21 4.78
CA PHE A 842 -15.57 -25.17 5.61
C PHE A 842 -16.92 -25.62 5.06
N LEU A 843 -17.34 -26.83 5.41
CA LEU A 843 -18.62 -27.42 5.00
C LEU A 843 -18.82 -27.45 3.48
N ASN A 844 -17.75 -27.61 2.69
CA ASN A 844 -17.85 -27.80 1.25
C ASN A 844 -17.85 -29.29 0.89
N GLU A 845 -18.42 -29.63 -0.26
CA GLU A 845 -18.56 -31.00 -0.74
C GLU A 845 -18.02 -31.16 -2.16
N ALA A 846 -17.23 -32.21 -2.39
CA ALA A 846 -16.76 -32.64 -3.70
C ALA A 846 -17.08 -34.12 -3.92
N THR A 847 -17.57 -34.50 -5.10
CA THR A 847 -17.67 -35.92 -5.46
C THR A 847 -16.32 -36.50 -5.92
N GLY A 848 -15.42 -35.65 -6.42
CA GLY A 848 -14.00 -35.93 -6.64
C GLY A 848 -13.16 -35.68 -5.38
N ASN A 849 -11.91 -35.28 -5.56
CA ASN A 849 -10.95 -34.99 -4.50
C ASN A 849 -11.00 -33.54 -4.02
N GLY A 850 -10.47 -33.29 -2.82
CA GLY A 850 -10.35 -31.93 -2.27
C GLY A 850 -11.70 -31.37 -1.88
N GLY A 851 -12.35 -31.92 -0.84
CA GLY A 851 -13.66 -31.44 -0.38
C GLY A 851 -13.62 -29.95 -0.06
N GLY A 852 -12.59 -29.51 0.66
CA GLY A 852 -12.28 -28.09 0.88
C GLY A 852 -11.50 -27.51 -0.30
N ILE A 853 -10.26 -27.97 -0.47
CA ILE A 853 -9.29 -27.40 -1.41
C ILE A 853 -8.67 -28.51 -2.26
N TYR A 854 -8.67 -28.32 -3.57
CA TYR A 854 -7.83 -29.06 -4.51
C TYR A 854 -6.70 -28.17 -5.02
N LEU A 855 -5.46 -28.63 -4.93
CA LEU A 855 -4.26 -27.92 -5.36
C LEU A 855 -3.42 -28.72 -6.34
N SER A 856 -3.00 -28.06 -7.42
CA SER A 856 -1.98 -28.56 -8.35
C SER A 856 -1.04 -27.42 -8.75
N ARG A 857 0.28 -27.54 -8.52
CA ARG A 857 1.26 -26.47 -8.81
C ARG A 857 0.84 -25.13 -8.20
N SER A 858 0.49 -25.17 -6.92
CA SER A 858 -0.12 -24.06 -6.18
C SER A 858 0.16 -24.22 -4.69
N SER A 859 -0.15 -23.21 -3.88
CA SER A 859 0.09 -23.25 -2.43
C SER A 859 -1.20 -23.06 -1.62
N ALA A 860 -1.31 -23.80 -0.52
CA ALA A 860 -2.19 -23.48 0.60
C ALA A 860 -1.33 -23.13 1.81
N VAL A 861 -1.42 -21.87 2.25
CA VAL A 861 -0.68 -21.38 3.42
C VAL A 861 -1.62 -20.76 4.44
N SER A 862 -1.46 -21.10 5.72
CA SER A 862 -2.19 -20.45 6.83
C SER A 862 -3.72 -20.51 6.74
N ASN A 863 -4.29 -21.52 6.08
CA ASN A 863 -5.75 -21.66 5.96
C ASN A 863 -6.34 -22.45 7.14
N SER A 864 -7.58 -22.12 7.48
CA SER A 864 -8.47 -22.95 8.30
C SER A 864 -9.36 -23.77 7.37
N VAL A 865 -9.23 -25.10 7.41
CA VAL A 865 -9.93 -26.04 6.53
C VAL A 865 -10.73 -27.06 7.36
N GLU A 866 -12.04 -26.86 7.45
CA GLU A 866 -12.85 -27.55 8.46
C GLU A 866 -14.11 -28.23 7.92
N SER A 867 -14.39 -29.46 8.39
CA SER A 867 -15.68 -30.13 8.15
C SER A 867 -16.08 -30.25 6.67
N ASN A 868 -15.11 -30.32 5.76
CA ASN A 868 -15.35 -30.54 4.35
C ASN A 868 -15.43 -32.03 4.03
N ARG A 869 -16.14 -32.37 2.95
CA ARG A 869 -16.40 -33.75 2.53
C ARG A 869 -15.95 -33.97 1.09
N SER A 870 -15.22 -35.05 0.88
CA SER A 870 -14.86 -35.56 -0.45
C SER A 870 -15.35 -37.00 -0.57
N ALA A 871 -15.96 -37.37 -1.71
CA ALA A 871 -16.18 -38.80 -2.00
C ALA A 871 -14.93 -39.46 -2.59
N GLY A 872 -14.00 -38.67 -3.15
CA GLY A 872 -12.63 -39.06 -3.47
C GLY A 872 -11.69 -38.86 -2.27
N ASN A 873 -10.49 -38.35 -2.52
CA ASN A 873 -9.42 -38.21 -1.54
C ASN A 873 -9.25 -36.77 -1.04
N GLY A 874 -8.67 -36.58 0.14
CA GLY A 874 -8.34 -35.24 0.65
C GLY A 874 -9.59 -34.50 1.07
N GLY A 875 -10.19 -34.87 2.21
CA GLY A 875 -11.46 -34.28 2.65
C GLY A 875 -11.32 -32.78 2.87
N GLY A 876 -10.23 -32.39 3.55
CA GLY A 876 -9.82 -31.01 3.68
C GLY A 876 -9.06 -30.54 2.44
N ILE A 877 -7.87 -31.11 2.22
CA ILE A 877 -6.95 -30.69 1.16
C ILE A 877 -6.50 -31.90 0.33
N TYR A 878 -6.61 -31.78 -1.00
CA TYR A 878 -5.89 -32.62 -1.94
C TYR A 878 -4.77 -31.80 -2.59
N ALA A 879 -3.54 -32.28 -2.57
CA ALA A 879 -2.39 -31.55 -3.10
C ALA A 879 -1.53 -32.40 -4.03
N THR A 880 -1.18 -31.83 -5.19
CA THR A 880 -0.15 -32.35 -6.09
C THR A 880 0.80 -31.25 -6.59
N PHE A 881 2.09 -31.52 -6.67
CA PHE A 881 3.11 -30.52 -7.04
C PHE A 881 2.97 -29.20 -6.25
N GLY A 882 2.63 -29.25 -4.96
CA GLY A 882 2.16 -28.09 -4.20
C GLY A 882 2.82 -27.92 -2.84
N LEU A 883 2.69 -26.72 -2.29
CA LEU A 883 3.09 -26.39 -0.92
C LEU A 883 1.84 -26.35 -0.03
N VAL A 884 1.85 -27.11 1.06
CA VAL A 884 0.81 -27.11 2.08
C VAL A 884 1.49 -26.75 3.40
N GLU A 885 1.37 -25.50 3.81
CA GLU A 885 2.11 -24.95 4.93
C GLU A 885 1.23 -24.26 5.96
N ALA A 886 1.49 -24.49 7.25
CA ALA A 886 0.87 -23.75 8.35
C ALA A 886 -0.68 -23.80 8.37
N ASN A 887 -1.31 -24.82 7.80
CA ASN A 887 -2.77 -24.92 7.75
C ASN A 887 -3.32 -25.65 8.99
N GLU A 888 -4.50 -25.23 9.44
CA GLU A 888 -5.33 -25.97 10.40
C GLU A 888 -6.38 -26.77 9.65
N VAL A 889 -6.28 -28.11 9.67
CA VAL A 889 -7.13 -29.02 8.89
C VAL A 889 -7.90 -29.93 9.85
N ARG A 890 -9.19 -29.64 10.07
CA ARG A 890 -9.98 -30.31 11.12
C ARG A 890 -11.32 -30.88 10.70
N GLY A 891 -11.65 -32.07 11.22
CA GLY A 891 -13.02 -32.62 11.10
C GLY A 891 -13.47 -32.96 9.68
N ASN A 892 -12.54 -33.08 8.72
CA ASN A 892 -12.85 -33.35 7.33
C ASN A 892 -13.01 -34.86 7.05
N GLU A 893 -13.72 -35.20 5.97
CA GLU A 893 -14.10 -36.58 5.63
C GLU A 893 -13.79 -36.91 4.16
N ALA A 894 -13.12 -38.04 3.91
CA ALA A 894 -12.80 -38.53 2.56
C ALA A 894 -12.73 -40.06 2.46
N ALA A 895 -12.56 -40.59 1.25
CA ALA A 895 -12.17 -41.98 1.05
C ALA A 895 -10.81 -42.25 1.73
N GLU A 896 -9.77 -41.51 1.32
CA GLU A 896 -8.42 -41.54 1.88
C GLU A 896 -7.92 -40.12 2.15
N GLY A 897 -7.03 -39.94 3.12
CA GLY A 897 -6.52 -38.61 3.47
C GLY A 897 -7.64 -37.73 4.00
N GLY A 898 -8.33 -38.17 5.07
CA GLY A 898 -9.50 -37.46 5.61
C GLY A 898 -9.23 -35.98 5.80
N GLY A 899 -8.07 -35.63 6.35
CA GLY A 899 -7.55 -34.27 6.40
C GLY A 899 -6.86 -33.88 5.10
N ILE A 900 -5.69 -34.48 4.84
CA ILE A 900 -4.84 -34.14 3.69
C ILE A 900 -4.52 -35.40 2.89
N TYR A 901 -4.67 -35.32 1.57
CA TYR A 901 -4.09 -36.28 0.64
C TYR A 901 -3.04 -35.56 -0.22
N ALA A 902 -1.81 -36.07 -0.24
CA ALA A 902 -0.69 -35.49 -0.96
C ALA A 902 -0.06 -36.51 -1.91
N GLU A 903 0.15 -36.12 -3.17
CA GLU A 903 0.84 -36.95 -4.15
C GLU A 903 1.77 -36.14 -5.05
N ARG A 904 2.86 -36.75 -5.53
CA ARG A 904 3.81 -36.17 -6.50
C ARG A 904 4.40 -34.80 -6.08
N ASN A 905 5.65 -34.78 -5.59
CA ASN A 905 6.41 -33.55 -5.29
C ASN A 905 5.62 -32.51 -4.45
N CYS A 906 5.17 -32.88 -3.26
CA CYS A 906 4.52 -31.95 -2.33
C CYS A 906 5.38 -31.73 -1.08
N SER A 907 5.32 -30.50 -0.55
CA SER A 907 5.89 -30.14 0.75
C SER A 907 4.76 -29.88 1.74
N LEU A 908 4.73 -30.63 2.83
CA LEU A 908 3.80 -30.51 3.94
C LEU A 908 4.58 -30.07 5.17
N THR A 909 4.43 -28.82 5.58
CA THR A 909 5.14 -28.30 6.74
C THR A 909 4.28 -27.48 7.69
N ARG A 910 4.54 -27.57 8.99
CA ARG A 910 3.86 -26.75 10.01
C ARG A 910 2.34 -26.88 10.05
N ASN A 911 1.75 -27.96 9.52
CA ASN A 911 0.30 -28.13 9.51
C ASN A 911 -0.21 -28.77 10.82
N TYR A 912 -1.40 -28.36 11.24
CA TYR A 912 -2.15 -28.96 12.33
C TYR A 912 -3.34 -29.74 11.78
N VAL A 913 -3.26 -31.08 11.79
CA VAL A 913 -4.24 -31.98 11.16
C VAL A 913 -4.93 -32.81 12.23
N ALA A 914 -6.20 -32.52 12.51
CA ALA A 914 -6.89 -33.17 13.63
C ALA A 914 -8.36 -33.55 13.43
N ALA A 915 -8.80 -34.61 14.10
CA ALA A 915 -10.19 -35.06 14.10
C ALA A 915 -10.78 -35.39 12.71
N ASN A 916 -9.95 -35.65 11.71
CA ASN A 916 -10.38 -36.01 10.37
C ASN A 916 -10.68 -37.51 10.23
N SER A 917 -11.45 -37.89 9.22
CA SER A 917 -11.97 -39.26 9.04
C SER A 917 -11.79 -39.78 7.61
N ALA A 918 -11.24 -40.98 7.46
CA ALA A 918 -11.17 -41.72 6.18
C ALA A 918 -12.20 -42.86 6.13
N HIS A 919 -12.65 -43.27 4.94
CA HIS A 919 -13.65 -44.32 4.72
C HIS A 919 -13.10 -45.65 4.17
N SER A 920 -11.98 -45.65 3.45
CA SER A 920 -11.46 -46.84 2.76
C SER A 920 -10.24 -47.51 3.43
N GLY A 921 -9.72 -46.95 4.53
CA GLY A 921 -8.79 -47.65 5.44
C GLY A 921 -7.48 -46.94 5.75
N PHE A 922 -7.08 -45.89 5.03
CA PHE A 922 -5.75 -45.30 5.20
C PHE A 922 -5.75 -43.78 5.27
N GLY A 923 -4.90 -43.25 6.15
CA GLY A 923 -4.64 -41.82 6.28
C GLY A 923 -5.85 -41.04 6.77
N GLY A 924 -6.41 -41.41 7.92
CA GLY A 924 -7.48 -40.62 8.56
C GLY A 924 -7.11 -39.13 8.65
N GLY A 925 -5.87 -38.84 9.06
CA GLY A 925 -5.28 -37.51 9.06
C GLY A 925 -4.62 -37.19 7.73
N VAL A 926 -3.54 -37.89 7.39
CA VAL A 926 -2.73 -37.60 6.19
C VAL A 926 -2.46 -38.87 5.40
N TYR A 927 -2.60 -38.80 4.07
CA TYR A 927 -2.16 -39.80 3.12
C TYR A 927 -1.10 -39.21 2.20
N VAL A 928 0.08 -39.85 2.12
CA VAL A 928 1.19 -39.45 1.27
C VAL A 928 1.49 -40.53 0.23
N ASN A 929 1.53 -40.12 -1.04
CA ASN A 929 1.74 -41.00 -2.19
C ASN A 929 2.80 -40.47 -3.16
N PHE A 930 4.07 -40.71 -2.86
CA PHE A 930 5.21 -40.20 -3.62
C PHE A 930 5.88 -41.32 -4.45
N TRP A 931 5.64 -41.34 -5.75
CA TRP A 931 6.30 -42.26 -6.69
C TRP A 931 7.42 -41.53 -7.44
N GLY A 932 8.67 -41.66 -6.98
CA GLY A 932 9.84 -41.02 -7.59
C GLY A 932 11.11 -41.17 -6.76
N MET A 933 12.27 -40.82 -7.33
CA MET A 933 13.58 -40.79 -6.62
C MET A 933 13.99 -39.36 -6.20
N SER A 934 13.08 -38.39 -6.20
CA SER A 934 13.42 -36.97 -6.00
C SER A 934 13.10 -36.48 -4.58
N ILE A 935 13.98 -36.78 -3.63
CA ILE A 935 13.86 -36.35 -2.22
C ILE A 935 14.00 -34.84 -1.97
N GLU A 936 14.37 -34.03 -2.97
CA GLU A 936 14.67 -32.60 -2.76
C GLU A 936 13.43 -31.74 -2.49
N ASN A 937 12.24 -32.15 -2.91
CA ASN A 937 11.00 -31.37 -2.81
C ASN A 937 9.86 -32.08 -2.07
N GLU A 938 10.11 -33.29 -1.55
CA GLU A 938 9.14 -34.14 -0.87
C GLU A 938 9.42 -34.09 0.64
N ILE A 939 8.72 -33.21 1.34
CA ILE A 939 9.00 -32.84 2.74
C ILE A 939 7.75 -33.06 3.58
N PHE A 940 7.90 -33.70 4.74
CA PHE A 940 6.89 -33.78 5.79
C PHE A 940 7.55 -33.43 7.13
N THR A 941 7.50 -32.14 7.50
CA THR A 941 8.22 -31.64 8.68
C THR A 941 7.39 -30.72 9.55
N ARG A 942 7.62 -30.75 10.87
CA ARG A 942 6.96 -29.82 11.81
C ARG A 942 5.45 -29.88 11.80
N ASN A 943 4.86 -30.99 11.37
CA ASN A 943 3.41 -31.18 11.38
C ASN A 943 2.96 -31.77 12.72
N THR A 944 1.74 -31.44 13.12
CA THR A 944 1.04 -32.09 14.22
C THR A 944 -0.19 -32.82 13.70
N VAL A 945 -0.25 -34.15 13.86
CA VAL A 945 -1.32 -35.02 13.36
C VAL A 945 -1.92 -35.79 14.54
N THR A 946 -3.18 -35.50 14.90
CA THR A 946 -3.78 -36.06 16.12
C THR A 946 -5.29 -36.26 16.04
N GLU A 947 -5.85 -37.18 16.85
CA GLU A 947 -7.30 -37.43 16.95
C GLU A 947 -7.99 -37.85 15.64
N ASN A 948 -7.24 -38.22 14.61
CA ASN A 948 -7.80 -38.64 13.33
C ASN A 948 -8.20 -40.13 13.35
N ARG A 949 -9.10 -40.54 12.45
CA ARG A 949 -9.67 -41.90 12.46
C ARG A 949 -9.85 -42.51 11.07
N ALA A 950 -9.80 -43.84 11.04
CA ALA A 950 -10.13 -44.70 9.90
C ALA A 950 -11.10 -45.82 10.38
N PRO A 951 -11.72 -46.60 9.47
CA PRO A 951 -12.85 -47.49 9.78
C PRO A 951 -12.56 -48.63 10.78
N SER A 952 -11.31 -49.03 10.98
CA SER A 952 -10.92 -50.13 11.87
C SER A 952 -9.76 -49.75 12.81
N GLU A 953 -9.62 -50.48 13.94
CA GLU A 953 -8.47 -50.33 14.85
C GLU A 953 -7.14 -50.82 14.23
N GLN A 954 -7.22 -51.58 13.12
CA GLN A 954 -6.05 -52.03 12.35
C GLN A 954 -5.74 -51.08 11.17
N ASP A 955 -6.64 -50.14 10.89
CA ASP A 955 -6.54 -49.16 9.82
C ASP A 955 -5.78 -47.93 10.33
N ASN A 956 -5.12 -47.21 9.43
CA ASN A 956 -4.27 -46.09 9.83
C ASN A 956 -5.07 -44.78 9.95
N GLY A 957 -5.33 -44.34 11.18
CA GLY A 957 -5.92 -43.04 11.45
C GLY A 957 -4.93 -41.87 11.34
N GLY A 958 -3.64 -42.06 11.59
CA GLY A 958 -2.62 -41.01 11.59
C GLY A 958 -2.12 -40.63 10.19
N VAL A 959 -0.90 -41.06 9.87
CA VAL A 959 -0.19 -40.73 8.63
C VAL A 959 0.13 -41.99 7.84
N PHE A 960 -0.39 -42.12 6.62
CA PHE A 960 -0.05 -43.20 5.69
C PHE A 960 1.00 -42.72 4.70
N VAL A 961 2.07 -43.48 4.50
CA VAL A 961 3.17 -43.10 3.60
C VAL A 961 3.50 -44.23 2.63
N VAL A 962 3.47 -43.90 1.34
CA VAL A 962 4.12 -44.66 0.27
C VAL A 962 5.06 -43.72 -0.47
N GLY A 963 6.33 -44.11 -0.62
CA GLY A 963 7.39 -43.28 -1.18
C GLY A 963 8.46 -42.86 -0.18
N TYR A 964 9.39 -42.02 -0.65
CA TYR A 964 10.49 -41.46 0.14
C TYR A 964 10.29 -39.96 0.30
N LEU A 965 10.61 -39.45 1.48
CA LEU A 965 10.52 -38.03 1.80
C LEU A 965 11.40 -37.70 3.00
N LEU A 966 11.68 -36.42 3.17
CA LEU A 966 12.24 -35.91 4.42
C LEU A 966 11.14 -35.93 5.48
N PHE A 967 11.27 -36.80 6.49
CA PHE A 967 10.28 -36.97 7.56
C PHE A 967 10.89 -36.63 8.92
N GLU A 968 10.77 -35.38 9.36
CA GLU A 968 11.50 -34.91 10.55
C GLU A 968 10.66 -33.97 11.42
N GLU A 969 10.93 -34.01 12.73
CA GLU A 969 10.37 -33.07 13.70
C GLU A 969 8.83 -33.01 13.66
N ASN A 970 8.12 -34.14 13.60
CA ASN A 970 6.64 -34.17 13.60
C ASN A 970 6.07 -34.64 14.94
N ASN A 971 4.88 -34.16 15.30
CA ASN A 971 4.08 -34.68 16.40
C ASN A 971 2.94 -35.54 15.84
N ILE A 972 2.98 -36.86 16.07
CA ILE A 972 1.95 -37.76 15.54
C ILE A 972 1.50 -38.67 16.68
N PHE A 973 0.31 -38.40 17.21
CA PHE A 973 -0.15 -39.08 18.42
C PHE A 973 -1.67 -39.04 18.56
N GLY A 974 -2.25 -39.99 19.31
CA GLY A 974 -3.67 -39.97 19.66
C GLY A 974 -4.61 -40.19 18.48
N ASN A 975 -4.12 -40.66 17.34
CA ASN A 975 -4.94 -41.11 16.22
C ASN A 975 -5.46 -42.53 16.50
N MET A 976 -6.62 -42.88 15.92
CA MET A 976 -7.21 -44.21 16.04
C MET A 976 -6.49 -45.19 15.11
N GLY A 977 -5.98 -46.30 15.64
CA GLY A 977 -5.12 -47.24 14.92
C GLY A 977 -3.65 -46.84 15.04
N SER A 978 -2.84 -47.08 14.00
CA SER A 978 -1.44 -46.65 14.00
C SER A 978 -1.30 -45.13 13.83
N GLN A 979 -0.23 -44.58 14.40
CA GLN A 979 0.19 -43.19 14.19
C GLN A 979 0.88 -43.04 12.84
N LEU A 980 1.69 -44.04 12.45
CA LEU A 980 2.31 -44.15 11.14
C LEU A 980 2.04 -45.54 10.54
N TYR A 981 1.71 -45.57 9.25
CA TYR A 981 1.70 -46.80 8.45
C TYR A 981 2.67 -46.62 7.31
N ASN A 982 3.71 -47.46 7.26
CA ASN A 982 4.66 -47.49 6.16
C ASN A 982 4.17 -48.44 5.06
N GLY A 983 3.54 -47.91 4.02
CA GLY A 983 3.02 -48.66 2.88
C GLY A 983 4.07 -49.07 1.85
N ASN A 984 5.34 -48.75 2.07
CA ASN A 984 6.44 -49.17 1.19
C ASN A 984 6.61 -50.70 1.19
N GLU A 985 6.86 -51.30 0.02
CA GLU A 985 7.06 -52.75 -0.15
C GLU A 985 8.30 -53.26 0.63
N ALA A 986 8.33 -54.54 1.01
CA ALA A 986 9.39 -55.15 1.83
C ALA A 986 10.82 -54.95 1.30
N GLU A 987 10.99 -54.86 -0.02
CA GLU A 987 12.29 -54.65 -0.68
C GLU A 987 12.76 -53.19 -0.65
N ALA A 988 11.90 -52.23 -0.29
CA ALA A 988 12.23 -50.82 -0.23
C ALA A 988 13.19 -50.51 0.95
N PRO A 989 14.18 -49.62 0.78
CA PRO A 989 14.94 -49.06 1.90
C PRO A 989 14.06 -48.61 3.07
N PRO A 990 14.50 -48.79 4.32
CA PRO A 990 13.75 -48.35 5.49
C PRO A 990 13.42 -46.85 5.44
N LEU A 991 12.18 -46.51 5.77
CA LEU A 991 11.78 -45.11 5.94
C LEU A 991 12.44 -44.56 7.20
N THR A 992 13.23 -43.50 7.08
CA THR A 992 13.87 -42.87 8.24
C THR A 992 13.04 -41.68 8.69
N THR A 993 12.70 -41.67 9.97
CA THR A 993 12.05 -40.55 10.65
C THR A 993 12.99 -40.02 11.74
N VAL A 994 13.13 -38.70 11.85
CA VAL A 994 14.08 -38.07 12.78
C VAL A 994 13.36 -37.13 13.72
N ASN A 995 13.66 -37.23 15.02
CA ASN A 995 13.16 -36.34 16.07
C ASN A 995 11.62 -36.22 16.12
N CYS A 996 10.87 -37.24 15.71
CA CYS A 996 9.40 -37.21 15.78
C CYS A 996 8.90 -37.63 17.17
N TYR A 997 7.79 -37.05 17.63
CA TYR A 997 7.07 -37.47 18.83
C TYR A 997 5.89 -38.37 18.44
N TRP A 998 5.81 -39.56 19.05
CA TRP A 998 4.85 -40.62 18.71
C TRP A 998 3.78 -40.86 19.77
N GLY A 999 3.68 -39.98 20.79
CA GLY A 999 2.73 -40.14 21.90
C GLY A 999 3.29 -40.79 23.17
N SER A 1000 4.54 -41.27 23.15
CA SER A 1000 5.19 -41.92 24.29
C SER A 1000 6.71 -41.68 24.29
N ALA A 1001 7.34 -41.80 25.45
CA ALA A 1001 8.80 -41.85 25.60
C ALA A 1001 9.34 -43.29 25.73
N ASP A 1002 8.46 -44.30 25.80
CA ASP A 1002 8.82 -45.73 25.85
C ASP A 1002 8.91 -46.30 24.43
N GLU A 1003 10.10 -46.74 24.04
CA GLU A 1003 10.41 -47.30 22.72
C GLU A 1003 9.52 -48.51 22.38
N ASN A 1004 9.17 -49.35 23.35
CA ASN A 1004 8.27 -50.48 23.10
C ASN A 1004 6.84 -50.03 22.81
N ALA A 1005 6.39 -48.96 23.47
CA ALA A 1005 5.08 -48.37 23.20
C ALA A 1005 5.08 -47.73 21.81
N ILE A 1006 6.14 -46.99 21.46
CA ILE A 1006 6.30 -46.38 20.12
C ILE A 1006 6.27 -47.46 19.02
N ALA A 1007 6.93 -48.59 19.23
CA ALA A 1007 6.92 -49.69 18.27
C ALA A 1007 5.52 -50.28 18.00
N GLN A 1008 4.56 -50.14 18.93
CA GLN A 1008 3.18 -50.57 18.71
C GLN A 1008 2.32 -49.51 17.98
N GLU A 1009 2.81 -48.27 17.93
CA GLU A 1009 2.15 -47.13 17.30
C GLU A 1009 2.54 -46.96 15.82
N ILE A 1010 3.57 -47.66 15.37
CA ILE A 1010 4.09 -47.64 13.99
C ILE A 1010 3.82 -49.01 13.38
N LEU A 1011 3.12 -49.07 12.23
CA LEU A 1011 2.96 -50.30 11.48
C LEU A 1011 3.96 -50.35 10.33
N ASP A 1012 4.89 -51.31 10.38
CA ASP A 1012 5.96 -51.46 9.39
C ASP A 1012 6.36 -52.92 9.12
N GLY A 1013 7.56 -53.13 8.58
CA GLY A 1013 8.13 -54.46 8.28
C GLY A 1013 8.36 -55.38 9.49
N ASP A 1014 8.36 -54.88 10.73
CA ASP A 1014 8.42 -55.70 11.94
C ASP A 1014 7.05 -56.30 12.29
N ASP A 1015 5.95 -55.62 11.95
CA ASP A 1015 4.58 -56.10 12.14
C ASP A 1015 4.06 -56.90 10.94
N ASN A 1016 4.39 -56.45 9.73
CA ASN A 1016 3.97 -57.07 8.48
C ASN A 1016 5.16 -57.27 7.54
N PRO A 1017 5.59 -58.52 7.29
CA PRO A 1017 6.78 -58.82 6.49
C PRO A 1017 6.67 -58.44 5.00
N MET A 1018 5.50 -57.99 4.54
CA MET A 1018 5.30 -57.44 3.20
C MET A 1018 5.66 -55.95 3.09
N LEU A 1019 5.93 -55.29 4.22
CA LEU A 1019 6.24 -53.86 4.31
C LEU A 1019 7.73 -53.63 4.62
N SER A 1020 8.24 -52.46 4.24
CA SER A 1020 9.57 -51.99 4.66
C SER A 1020 9.55 -51.52 6.12
N LYS A 1021 10.72 -51.54 6.76
CA LYS A 1021 10.88 -51.09 8.16
C LYS A 1021 10.91 -49.56 8.26
N VAL A 1022 10.64 -49.05 9.46
CA VAL A 1022 10.81 -47.66 9.84
C VAL A 1022 11.97 -47.55 10.84
N THR A 1023 12.88 -46.61 10.60
CA THR A 1023 13.86 -46.19 11.60
C THR A 1023 13.37 -44.91 12.24
N TYR A 1024 13.02 -44.96 13.53
CA TYR A 1024 12.45 -43.82 14.27
C TYR A 1024 13.32 -43.31 15.42
N THR A 1025 14.56 -43.79 15.53
CA THR A 1025 15.56 -43.27 16.48
C THR A 1025 16.56 -42.35 15.76
N PRO A 1026 16.80 -41.11 16.24
CA PRO A 1026 16.26 -40.53 17.47
C PRO A 1026 14.78 -40.12 17.35
N PHE A 1027 14.00 -40.32 18.42
CA PHE A 1027 12.63 -39.80 18.60
C PHE A 1027 12.61 -38.72 19.69
N SER A 1028 11.58 -37.88 19.69
CA SER A 1028 11.34 -36.90 20.77
C SER A 1028 10.52 -37.55 21.90
N PRO A 1029 10.92 -37.43 23.18
CA PRO A 1029 10.16 -37.98 24.32
C PRO A 1029 8.94 -37.14 24.71
N GLU A 1030 8.85 -35.90 24.23
CA GLU A 1030 7.74 -34.97 24.50
C GLU A 1030 7.25 -34.34 23.19
N PRO A 1031 5.99 -33.87 23.13
CA PRO A 1031 5.50 -33.13 21.98
C PRO A 1031 6.39 -31.92 21.69
N LEU A 1032 6.83 -31.81 20.44
CA LEU A 1032 7.56 -30.67 19.91
C LEU A 1032 6.66 -29.43 19.92
N ARG A 1033 7.24 -28.27 20.15
CA ARG A 1033 6.54 -26.99 20.02
C ARG A 1033 6.97 -26.36 18.71
N PHE A 1034 5.99 -26.07 17.87
CA PHE A 1034 6.17 -25.31 16.64
C PHE A 1034 5.51 -23.96 16.86
N ASP A 1035 6.25 -22.88 16.58
CA ASP A 1035 5.74 -21.50 16.68
C ASP A 1035 5.00 -21.09 15.41
#